data_AF-A0AAV9CVT1-F1
#
_entry.id   AF-A0AAV9CVT1-F1
#
_cell.length_a   1.000
_cell.length_b   1.000
_cell.length_c   1.000
_cell.angle_alpha   90.00
_cell.angle_beta   90.00
_cell.angle_gamma   90.00
#
_symmetry.space_group_name_H-M   'P 1'
#
loop_
_entity.id
_entity.type
_entity.pdbx_description
1 polymer ?
#
loop_
_entity_poly.entity_id
_entity_poly.type
_entity_poly.pdbx_seq_one_letter_code
_entity_poly.pdbx_strand_id
1 'polypeptide(L)'
;MSMASSLPLLLLLLLLPISTLSGPNPHCTFSGQGSPNTLPVMHVFSPCSPFRPAASKSWEDTMLELDSEDKARLVYLSNLAVSKKSIVPLASGRQLLQTTTYIVRANVGTPPQPMLVSLDTSNDAAWFPCTGCFGCSSSTVFAPAKSTTYRTVPCKAAQCAKVPNPTCGGVTCAFNMTYGSSTFQAALSQDSLALAADVVPSYTFGTHRAGPGLMSQTQALYKSTFSYCLPSYKSLNFSGSLKLGPAGQPIRIKYTPLLTNPRRPSLYYVNLVGIRVGRRVVAIPPKSLAFDPATGAGTVIDSGTAFTRLVAPVYTAVRDEFRRRVRGTVTTLGGFDTCYNGPVVVPTITFMFAGMNMTLAEENVMIHSTAGSISCLAMASAPDNVNNVLNVIATMQQQNHRVVFDVPNSRLGVSQSALAFGSRFPFSSPSTPSPPRPDDPTTAAVTTKHVMARASPLFLVFLSLGFFFATYNLLILVIRYRSDGPGFGFASARDPVVGMPEGRKMTAAFGGKRMPFHVALTATDAPYSRWQCRIMYYWYKQVRGLPGSEMGGFTRILHNGREDHLMEEIPTVVVDPLPAGLDRVSVVSVSLDSFRDSEMRVASREKDSIVVSYILMAEPDHVFVKPLPNLARGGLPAAFPFFYIKPTEHVNIIRKFYPEEKGEVTDIDPIGNSPVIIKKSDLEKIAPTWLNISLSMKDDPETDKAFGWVLEMYAYAVASALHKVQHVLRKDFMIQGELTYGKIGEWRFDKRSYLHGPIPRNLSMPPSGVPESVVTLVKMVNEATANIPGWDDGR
;
A
#
# COMPACT_ATOMS: atom_id res chain seq x y z
N MET A 1 59.50 9.27 -47.57
CA MET A 1 59.52 7.80 -47.71
C MET A 1 59.78 7.24 -46.31
N SER A 2 58.99 6.37 -45.69
CA SER A 2 57.78 5.64 -46.04
C SER A 2 57.00 5.38 -44.74
N MET A 3 55.67 5.31 -44.85
CA MET A 3 54.74 4.91 -43.79
C MET A 3 54.84 3.41 -43.48
N ALA A 4 54.67 3.06 -42.20
CA ALA A 4 54.17 1.78 -41.67
C ALA A 4 53.93 2.02 -40.16
N SER A 5 52.90 1.54 -39.45
CA SER A 5 51.82 0.60 -39.72
C SER A 5 50.88 0.67 -38.49
N SER A 6 49.55 0.69 -38.67
CA SER A 6 48.58 0.25 -37.63
C SER A 6 47.13 0.30 -38.13
N LEU A 7 46.65 -0.81 -38.67
CA LEU A 7 45.27 -1.31 -38.58
C LEU A 7 45.43 -2.84 -38.41
N PRO A 8 44.63 -3.55 -37.57
CA PRO A 8 43.19 -3.36 -37.40
C PRO A 8 42.65 -3.58 -35.97
N LEU A 9 41.90 -2.61 -35.41
CA LEU A 9 41.07 -2.82 -34.21
C LEU A 9 39.63 -2.30 -34.41
N LEU A 10 39.13 -2.34 -35.65
CA LEU A 10 37.80 -1.82 -35.99
C LEU A 10 36.81 -2.89 -36.48
N LEU A 11 37.07 -4.18 -36.21
CA LEU A 11 36.20 -5.29 -36.65
C LEU A 11 35.66 -6.19 -35.54
N LEU A 12 35.76 -5.80 -34.26
CA LEU A 12 35.28 -6.63 -33.13
C LEU A 12 34.06 -6.06 -32.37
N LEU A 13 33.41 -5.00 -32.86
CA LEU A 13 32.29 -4.35 -32.16
C LEU A 13 30.90 -4.59 -32.79
N LEU A 14 30.76 -5.49 -33.77
CA LEU A 14 29.51 -5.69 -34.50
C LEU A 14 28.78 -7.02 -34.25
N LEU A 15 29.11 -7.77 -33.20
CA LEU A 15 28.38 -9.01 -32.84
C LEU A 15 28.11 -9.09 -31.33
N LEU A 16 27.17 -8.27 -30.85
CA LEU A 16 26.44 -8.58 -29.61
C LEU A 16 24.94 -8.57 -29.93
N PRO A 17 24.21 -9.69 -29.71
CA PRO A 17 22.77 -9.71 -29.93
C PRO A 17 22.12 -8.80 -28.89
N ILE A 18 21.34 -7.83 -29.36
CA ILE A 18 20.44 -7.02 -28.54
C ILE A 18 19.38 -7.98 -27.99
N SER A 19 19.66 -8.56 -26.84
CA SER A 19 18.68 -9.24 -26.03
C SER A 19 18.04 -8.18 -25.14
N THR A 20 16.79 -7.84 -25.43
CA THR A 20 15.93 -7.03 -24.56
C THR A 20 15.58 -7.85 -23.32
N LEU A 21 16.56 -8.06 -22.43
CA LEU A 21 16.28 -8.47 -21.06
C LEU A 21 15.65 -7.28 -20.34
N SER A 22 14.33 -7.36 -20.17
CA SER A 22 13.65 -6.71 -19.06
C SER A 22 14.18 -7.35 -17.78
N GLY A 23 15.30 -6.83 -17.28
CA GLY A 23 15.81 -7.19 -15.96
C GLY A 23 14.76 -6.90 -14.89
N PRO A 24 14.65 -7.72 -13.83
CA PRO A 24 13.75 -7.42 -12.72
C PRO A 24 14.12 -6.06 -12.14
N ASN A 25 13.13 -5.18 -11.97
CA ASN A 25 13.30 -3.89 -11.32
C ASN A 25 14.03 -4.10 -9.97
N PRO A 26 15.19 -3.45 -9.72
CA PRO A 26 16.02 -3.72 -8.54
C PRO A 26 15.30 -3.48 -7.20
N HIS A 27 14.19 -2.75 -7.20
CA HIS A 27 13.30 -2.55 -6.04
C HIS A 27 12.31 -3.70 -5.74
N CYS A 28 12.27 -4.74 -6.57
CA CYS A 28 11.36 -5.89 -6.41
C CYS A 28 12.06 -7.14 -5.81
N THR A 29 13.17 -6.91 -5.10
CA THR A 29 13.86 -7.90 -4.28
C THR A 29 13.13 -8.05 -2.95
N PHE A 30 12.21 -9.02 -2.88
CA PHE A 30 11.65 -9.45 -1.60
C PHE A 30 12.74 -10.21 -0.84
N SER A 31 13.34 -9.56 0.15
CA SER A 31 14.24 -10.23 1.09
C SER A 31 13.44 -11.31 1.81
N GLY A 32 13.95 -12.55 1.79
CA GLY A 32 13.40 -13.70 2.52
C GLY A 32 13.56 -13.59 4.03
N GLN A 33 13.46 -12.40 4.62
CA GLN A 33 13.43 -12.16 6.07
C GLN A 33 11.99 -12.24 6.60
N GLY A 34 11.21 -13.21 6.11
CA GLY A 34 9.90 -13.56 6.66
C GLY A 34 10.03 -14.76 7.61
N SER A 35 9.04 -14.96 8.49
CA SER A 35 8.89 -16.21 9.23
C SER A 35 8.98 -17.43 8.29
N PRO A 36 9.56 -18.56 8.72
CA PRO A 36 9.92 -19.69 7.86
C PRO A 36 8.77 -20.25 7.00
N ASN A 37 7.52 -20.02 7.39
CA ASN A 37 6.33 -20.57 6.73
C ASN A 37 5.46 -19.49 6.04
N THR A 38 6.01 -18.30 5.76
CA THR A 38 5.24 -17.18 5.19
C THR A 38 5.75 -16.79 3.80
N LEU A 39 4.86 -16.75 2.82
CA LEU A 39 5.14 -16.28 1.45
C LEU A 39 4.48 -14.92 1.20
N PRO A 40 5.16 -13.96 0.54
CA PRO A 40 4.55 -12.72 0.11
C PRO A 40 3.55 -12.97 -1.03
N VAL A 41 2.38 -12.36 -0.93
CA VAL A 41 1.30 -12.41 -1.94
C VAL A 41 1.25 -11.09 -2.67
N MET A 42 1.27 -11.11 -4.00
CA MET A 42 1.24 -9.91 -4.84
C MET A 42 0.00 -9.91 -5.73
N HIS A 43 -0.57 -8.72 -5.95
CA HIS A 43 -1.59 -8.55 -6.98
C HIS A 43 -0.96 -8.65 -8.38
N VAL A 44 -1.65 -9.21 -9.37
CA VAL A 44 -1.11 -9.38 -10.74
C VAL A 44 -0.79 -8.06 -11.45
N PHE A 45 -1.43 -6.97 -11.05
CA PHE A 45 -1.15 -5.61 -11.53
C PHE A 45 -0.10 -4.85 -10.73
N SER A 46 0.52 -5.47 -9.71
CA SER A 46 1.59 -4.85 -8.93
C SER A 46 2.76 -4.42 -9.84
N PRO A 47 3.47 -3.30 -9.55
CA PRO A 47 4.68 -2.94 -10.27
C PRO A 47 5.78 -4.01 -10.24
N CYS A 48 5.73 -4.91 -9.26
CA CYS A 48 6.65 -6.04 -9.14
C CYS A 48 6.16 -7.34 -9.79
N SER A 49 4.97 -7.32 -10.41
CA SER A 49 4.43 -8.44 -11.17
C SER A 49 4.92 -8.38 -12.62
N PRO A 50 5.53 -9.46 -13.16
CA PRO A 50 5.89 -9.51 -14.58
C PRO A 50 4.67 -9.69 -15.50
N PHE A 51 3.48 -9.89 -14.93
CA PHE A 51 2.21 -9.94 -15.68
C PHE A 51 1.55 -8.57 -15.81
N ARG A 52 2.22 -7.49 -15.38
CA ARG A 52 1.75 -6.13 -15.60
C ARG A 52 1.74 -5.85 -17.11
N PRO A 53 0.60 -5.41 -17.69
CA PRO A 53 0.56 -5.01 -19.09
C PRO A 53 1.58 -3.91 -19.41
N ALA A 54 2.26 -4.01 -20.56
CA ALA A 54 3.25 -3.02 -21.00
C ALA A 54 2.61 -1.66 -21.34
N ALA A 55 1.33 -1.66 -21.74
CA ALA A 55 0.51 -0.47 -21.91
C ALA A 55 -0.59 -0.43 -20.83
N SER A 56 -0.82 0.73 -20.21
CA SER A 56 -1.94 0.89 -19.27
C SER A 56 -3.26 0.84 -20.05
N LYS A 57 -4.06 -0.21 -19.85
CA LYS A 57 -5.48 -0.22 -20.24
C LYS A 57 -6.23 0.87 -19.45
N SER A 58 -7.35 1.34 -19.99
CA SER A 58 -8.25 2.18 -19.20
C SER A 58 -8.75 1.40 -17.96
N TRP A 59 -9.19 2.14 -16.94
CA TRP A 59 -9.76 1.50 -15.74
C TRP A 59 -11.01 0.72 -16.12
N GLU A 60 -11.84 1.29 -16.98
CA GLU A 60 -13.07 0.71 -17.51
C GLU A 60 -12.78 -0.63 -18.20
N ASP A 61 -11.83 -0.66 -19.14
CA ASP A 61 -11.46 -1.89 -19.85
C ASP A 61 -10.92 -2.97 -18.91
N THR A 62 -10.17 -2.56 -17.88
CA THR A 62 -9.66 -3.49 -16.87
C THR A 62 -10.81 -4.11 -16.06
N MET A 63 -11.81 -3.32 -15.69
CA MET A 63 -12.99 -3.82 -14.96
C MET A 63 -13.85 -4.73 -15.85
N LEU A 64 -14.02 -4.39 -17.13
CA LEU A 64 -14.75 -5.21 -18.10
C LEU A 64 -14.07 -6.56 -18.36
N GLU A 65 -12.74 -6.56 -18.44
CA GLU A 65 -11.95 -7.79 -18.57
C GLU A 65 -12.14 -8.68 -17.33
N LEU A 66 -11.95 -8.14 -16.13
CA LEU A 66 -12.14 -8.90 -14.88
C LEU A 66 -13.59 -9.41 -14.73
N ASP A 67 -14.60 -8.62 -15.12
CA ASP A 67 -16.00 -9.08 -15.11
C ASP A 67 -16.22 -10.26 -16.06
N SER A 68 -15.63 -10.21 -17.26
CA SER A 68 -15.70 -11.30 -18.23
C SER A 68 -15.00 -12.58 -17.72
N GLU A 69 -13.80 -12.42 -17.14
CA GLU A 69 -13.02 -13.51 -16.55
C GLU A 69 -13.78 -14.18 -15.39
N ASP A 70 -14.40 -13.39 -14.51
CA ASP A 70 -15.23 -13.87 -13.39
C ASP A 70 -16.45 -14.66 -13.87
N LYS A 71 -17.13 -14.18 -14.93
CA LYS A 71 -18.27 -14.91 -15.52
C LYS A 71 -17.82 -16.29 -15.99
N ALA A 72 -16.72 -16.37 -16.74
CA ALA A 72 -16.15 -17.64 -17.17
C ALA A 72 -15.71 -18.53 -16.00
N ARG A 73 -15.12 -17.93 -14.95
CA ARG A 73 -14.72 -18.64 -13.73
C ARG A 73 -15.92 -19.25 -13.01
N LEU A 74 -17.05 -18.55 -12.96
CA LEU A 74 -18.27 -19.04 -12.32
C LEU A 74 -18.93 -20.17 -13.10
N VAL A 75 -18.88 -20.14 -14.44
CA VAL A 75 -19.30 -21.29 -15.28
C VAL A 75 -18.47 -22.52 -14.93
N TYR A 76 -17.14 -22.36 -14.85
CA TYR A 76 -16.23 -23.45 -14.48
C TYR A 76 -16.54 -24.01 -13.09
N LEU A 77 -16.67 -23.14 -12.07
CA LEU A 77 -17.02 -23.56 -10.70
C LEU A 77 -18.33 -24.34 -10.64
N SER A 78 -19.32 -23.90 -11.42
CA SER A 78 -20.64 -24.55 -11.49
C SER A 78 -20.56 -25.94 -12.11
N ASN A 79 -19.65 -26.14 -13.06
CA ASN A 79 -19.48 -27.40 -13.79
C ASN A 79 -18.46 -28.36 -13.16
N LEU A 80 -17.84 -28.01 -12.03
CA LEU A 80 -17.02 -28.96 -11.28
C LEU A 80 -17.86 -30.17 -10.89
N ALA A 81 -17.55 -31.33 -11.48
CA ALA A 81 -18.17 -32.62 -11.18
C ALA A 81 -17.25 -33.47 -10.27
N VAL A 82 -17.84 -34.47 -9.62
CA VAL A 82 -17.21 -35.34 -8.60
C VAL A 82 -15.86 -35.90 -9.05
N SER A 83 -14.76 -35.30 -8.59
CA SER A 83 -13.45 -35.94 -8.49
C SER A 83 -13.17 -36.19 -7.01
N LYS A 84 -13.02 -37.46 -6.60
CA LYS A 84 -12.87 -37.82 -5.19
C LYS A 84 -11.50 -37.36 -4.65
N LYS A 85 -11.54 -36.34 -3.78
CA LYS A 85 -10.53 -35.92 -2.77
C LYS A 85 -9.21 -35.31 -3.29
N SER A 86 -8.99 -34.00 -3.03
CA SER A 86 -8.11 -33.44 -1.98
C SER A 86 -7.52 -32.07 -2.38
N ILE A 87 -7.26 -31.23 -1.38
CA ILE A 87 -7.54 -29.79 -1.37
C ILE A 87 -6.26 -28.93 -1.69
N VAL A 88 -6.43 -27.65 -2.14
CA VAL A 88 -5.62 -26.40 -1.85
C VAL A 88 -4.58 -25.91 -2.92
N PRO A 89 -4.00 -24.68 -2.80
CA PRO A 89 -4.44 -23.36 -3.23
C PRO A 89 -3.53 -22.74 -4.34
N LEU A 90 -2.66 -23.51 -5.02
CA LEU A 90 -1.59 -22.97 -5.88
C LEU A 90 -1.64 -23.56 -7.29
N ALA A 91 -1.68 -22.69 -8.30
CA ALA A 91 -1.68 -23.00 -9.73
C ALA A 91 -0.69 -22.09 -10.48
N SER A 92 -0.21 -22.37 -11.71
CA SER A 92 0.68 -21.43 -12.42
C SER A 92 -0.02 -20.09 -12.73
N GLY A 93 0.70 -18.97 -12.60
CA GLY A 93 0.19 -17.62 -12.80
C GLY A 93 -0.25 -17.30 -14.24
N ARG A 94 -1.49 -16.82 -14.35
CA ARG A 94 -2.13 -15.94 -15.35
C ARG A 94 -2.11 -16.28 -16.85
N GLN A 95 -1.04 -16.83 -17.42
CA GLN A 95 -0.89 -16.79 -18.89
C GLN A 95 -1.42 -18.03 -19.64
N LEU A 96 -1.61 -19.16 -18.95
CA LEU A 96 -2.39 -20.27 -19.51
C LEU A 96 -3.90 -20.10 -19.22
N LEU A 97 -4.27 -19.28 -18.23
CA LEU A 97 -5.59 -19.27 -17.59
C LEU A 97 -5.93 -17.86 -17.10
N GLN A 98 -6.73 -17.15 -17.89
CA GLN A 98 -7.16 -15.75 -17.79
C GLN A 98 -7.98 -15.43 -16.52
N THR A 99 -7.61 -15.88 -15.32
CA THR A 99 -8.45 -15.68 -14.11
C THR A 99 -7.65 -15.46 -12.82
N THR A 100 -6.34 -15.22 -12.91
CA THR A 100 -5.50 -15.05 -11.70
C THR A 100 -5.48 -13.60 -11.23
N THR A 101 -5.92 -13.35 -9.99
CA THR A 101 -5.87 -12.02 -9.34
C THR A 101 -4.63 -11.84 -8.45
N TYR A 102 -4.18 -12.91 -7.78
CA TYR A 102 -3.05 -12.87 -6.84
C TYR A 102 -2.06 -14.00 -7.09
N ILE A 103 -0.77 -13.70 -6.91
CA ILE A 103 0.34 -14.62 -7.15
C ILE A 103 1.32 -14.66 -5.97
N VAL A 104 2.01 -15.78 -5.80
CA VAL A 104 3.16 -15.97 -4.89
C VAL A 104 4.36 -16.51 -5.68
N ARG A 105 5.57 -16.36 -5.11
CA ARG A 105 6.79 -16.97 -5.64
C ARG A 105 7.04 -18.32 -4.98
N ALA A 106 7.37 -19.32 -5.76
CA ALA A 106 7.85 -20.63 -5.31
C ALA A 106 9.08 -21.03 -6.12
N ASN A 107 9.93 -21.92 -5.63
CA ASN A 107 11.04 -22.44 -6.45
C ASN A 107 10.84 -23.93 -6.74
N VAL A 108 11.14 -24.36 -7.96
CA VAL A 108 10.99 -25.75 -8.40
C VAL A 108 12.32 -26.27 -8.92
N GLY A 109 12.67 -27.50 -8.55
CA GLY A 109 13.85 -28.21 -9.07
C GLY A 109 15.14 -28.00 -8.30
N THR A 110 16.19 -28.70 -8.75
CA THR A 110 17.53 -28.68 -8.13
C THR A 110 18.60 -28.48 -9.20
N PRO A 111 19.30 -27.32 -9.28
CA PRO A 111 19.14 -26.15 -8.41
C PRO A 111 17.77 -25.46 -8.56
N PRO A 112 17.31 -24.70 -7.54
CA PRO A 112 15.97 -24.10 -7.55
C PRO A 112 15.74 -23.11 -8.69
N GLN A 113 14.65 -23.29 -9.44
CA GLN A 113 14.20 -22.39 -10.51
C GLN A 113 12.98 -21.59 -10.03
N PRO A 114 13.01 -20.24 -10.05
CA PRO A 114 11.93 -19.41 -9.52
C PRO A 114 10.71 -19.39 -10.42
N MET A 115 9.55 -19.71 -9.84
CA MET A 115 8.25 -19.78 -10.51
C MET A 115 7.25 -18.84 -9.85
N LEU A 116 6.33 -18.29 -10.66
CA LEU A 116 5.18 -17.53 -10.19
C LEU A 116 3.92 -18.38 -10.26
N VAL A 117 3.22 -18.47 -9.14
CA VAL A 117 2.04 -19.30 -8.98
C VAL A 117 0.87 -18.46 -8.47
N SER A 118 -0.28 -18.58 -9.13
CA SER A 118 -1.59 -18.13 -8.69
C SER A 118 -1.96 -18.71 -7.32
N LEU A 119 -2.54 -17.88 -6.47
CA LEU A 119 -3.25 -18.31 -5.27
C LEU A 119 -4.72 -18.56 -5.63
N ASP A 120 -5.11 -19.82 -5.78
CA ASP A 120 -6.43 -20.28 -6.20
C ASP A 120 -7.01 -21.32 -5.22
N THR A 121 -7.97 -20.91 -4.39
CA THR A 121 -8.62 -21.77 -3.39
C THR A 121 -9.67 -22.73 -3.94
N SER A 122 -9.96 -22.71 -5.25
CA SER A 122 -11.06 -23.50 -5.82
C SER A 122 -10.63 -24.51 -6.89
N ASN A 123 -9.33 -24.79 -6.99
CA ASN A 123 -8.78 -25.79 -7.90
C ASN A 123 -7.79 -26.72 -7.18
N ASP A 124 -7.96 -28.02 -7.43
CA ASP A 124 -7.29 -29.11 -6.71
C ASP A 124 -6.03 -29.60 -7.41
N ALA A 125 -5.39 -28.74 -8.21
CA ALA A 125 -4.31 -29.19 -9.04
C ALA A 125 -3.22 -28.14 -9.31
N ALA A 126 -1.95 -28.58 -9.29
CA ALA A 126 -0.77 -27.71 -9.40
C ALA A 126 0.02 -28.00 -10.69
N TRP A 127 0.45 -26.95 -11.38
CA TRP A 127 1.22 -27.08 -12.62
C TRP A 127 2.22 -25.98 -12.86
N PHE A 128 3.18 -26.29 -13.72
CA PHE A 128 4.16 -25.32 -14.23
C PHE A 128 4.27 -25.46 -15.75
N PRO A 129 4.26 -24.36 -16.51
CA PRO A 129 4.62 -24.39 -17.92
C PRO A 129 6.08 -24.82 -18.03
N CYS A 130 6.38 -25.74 -18.95
CA CYS A 130 7.73 -26.28 -19.14
C CYS A 130 8.32 -25.90 -20.49
N THR A 131 9.65 -25.96 -20.61
CA THR A 131 10.34 -25.82 -21.90
C THR A 131 9.70 -26.75 -22.94
N GLY A 132 9.36 -26.21 -24.12
CA GLY A 132 8.65 -26.95 -25.17
C GLY A 132 7.12 -26.92 -25.05
N CYS A 133 6.55 -26.15 -24.12
CA CYS A 133 5.10 -25.96 -24.06
C CYS A 133 4.57 -25.20 -25.30
N PHE A 134 3.62 -25.81 -26.01
CA PHE A 134 2.89 -25.17 -27.09
C PHE A 134 1.78 -24.25 -26.55
N GLY A 135 1.76 -22.98 -26.97
CA GLY A 135 0.78 -21.98 -26.52
C GLY A 135 1.10 -21.33 -25.16
N CYS A 136 2.25 -21.62 -24.55
CA CYS A 136 2.74 -20.90 -23.37
C CYS A 136 3.55 -19.64 -23.76
N SER A 137 3.39 -18.54 -23.02
CA SER A 137 4.26 -17.37 -23.13
C SER A 137 5.69 -17.66 -22.64
N SER A 138 6.68 -16.99 -23.23
CA SER A 138 8.12 -17.28 -23.10
C SER A 138 8.81 -16.73 -21.84
N SER A 139 8.14 -15.96 -20.99
CA SER A 139 8.82 -15.14 -19.98
C SER A 139 9.23 -15.87 -18.68
N THR A 140 8.62 -17.00 -18.30
CA THR A 140 9.07 -17.84 -17.17
C THR A 140 8.53 -19.27 -17.28
N VAL A 141 9.35 -20.21 -17.75
CA VAL A 141 9.01 -21.65 -17.81
C VAL A 141 9.97 -22.47 -16.97
N PHE A 142 9.47 -23.54 -16.37
CA PHE A 142 10.30 -24.54 -15.72
C PHE A 142 11.11 -25.32 -16.78
N ALA A 143 12.41 -25.50 -16.56
CA ALA A 143 13.27 -26.26 -17.46
C ALA A 143 13.63 -27.61 -16.81
N PRO A 144 12.89 -28.70 -17.14
CA PRO A 144 13.14 -30.02 -16.55
C PRO A 144 14.58 -30.50 -16.70
N ALA A 145 15.19 -30.26 -17.87
CA ALA A 145 16.57 -30.66 -18.18
C ALA A 145 17.63 -29.97 -17.30
N LYS A 146 17.28 -28.88 -16.61
CA LYS A 146 18.18 -28.15 -15.68
C LYS A 146 18.03 -28.60 -14.22
N SER A 147 17.12 -29.52 -13.93
CA SER A 147 16.88 -30.03 -12.58
C SER A 147 17.38 -31.46 -12.44
N THR A 148 18.25 -31.71 -11.46
CA THR A 148 18.78 -33.04 -11.14
C THR A 148 17.78 -33.91 -10.39
N THR A 149 16.74 -33.32 -9.82
CA THR A 149 15.68 -34.02 -9.07
C THR A 149 14.39 -34.24 -9.87
N TYR A 150 14.36 -33.76 -11.11
CA TYR A 150 13.22 -33.94 -12.01
C TYR A 150 13.04 -35.40 -12.42
N ARG A 151 11.79 -35.86 -12.43
CA ARG A 151 11.41 -37.16 -12.99
C ARG A 151 9.99 -37.16 -13.52
N THR A 152 9.74 -37.95 -14.56
CA THR A 152 8.38 -38.21 -15.04
C THR A 152 7.69 -39.25 -14.16
N VAL A 153 6.37 -39.15 -14.03
CA VAL A 153 5.56 -40.14 -13.31
C VAL A 153 5.13 -41.24 -14.28
N PRO A 154 5.46 -42.51 -14.00
CA PRO A 154 5.07 -43.60 -14.90
C PRO A 154 3.58 -43.93 -14.78
N CYS A 155 3.00 -44.50 -15.84
CA CYS A 155 1.57 -44.83 -15.91
C CYS A 155 1.06 -45.75 -14.80
N LYS A 156 1.88 -46.67 -14.29
CA LYS A 156 1.52 -47.59 -13.20
C LYS A 156 1.63 -46.96 -11.81
N ALA A 157 2.11 -45.71 -11.71
CA ALA A 157 2.24 -45.04 -10.42
C ALA A 157 0.86 -44.66 -9.86
N ALA A 158 0.69 -44.81 -8.55
CA ALA A 158 -0.58 -44.49 -7.87
C ALA A 158 -1.02 -43.03 -8.07
N GLN A 159 -0.07 -42.12 -8.32
CA GLN A 159 -0.32 -40.72 -8.63
C GLN A 159 -1.06 -40.54 -9.96
N CYS A 160 -0.86 -41.42 -10.95
CA CYS A 160 -1.52 -41.34 -12.25
C CYS A 160 -3.04 -41.58 -12.15
N ALA A 161 -3.47 -42.43 -11.22
CA ALA A 161 -4.89 -42.65 -10.97
C ALA A 161 -5.59 -41.46 -10.29
N LYS A 162 -4.83 -40.44 -9.84
CA LYS A 162 -5.37 -39.27 -9.13
C LYS A 162 -5.63 -38.06 -10.03
N VAL A 163 -5.17 -38.07 -11.28
CA VAL A 163 -5.42 -36.98 -12.23
C VAL A 163 -6.68 -37.24 -13.05
N PRO A 164 -7.40 -36.19 -13.49
CA PRO A 164 -8.63 -36.35 -14.27
C PRO A 164 -8.33 -36.83 -15.69
N ASN A 165 -9.05 -37.83 -16.20
CA ASN A 165 -8.89 -38.38 -17.55
C ASN A 165 -7.43 -38.74 -17.89
N PRO A 166 -6.78 -39.64 -17.13
CA PRO A 166 -5.40 -40.03 -17.39
C PRO A 166 -5.30 -40.72 -18.76
N THR A 167 -4.33 -40.28 -19.55
CA THR A 167 -3.96 -40.86 -20.83
C THR A 167 -2.58 -41.50 -20.70
N CYS A 168 -2.47 -42.73 -21.18
CA CYS A 168 -1.25 -43.51 -21.12
C CYS A 168 -0.92 -44.04 -22.52
N GLY A 169 -0.29 -43.19 -23.33
CA GLY A 169 0.17 -43.53 -24.69
C GLY A 169 1.59 -44.11 -24.74
N GLY A 170 2.19 -44.45 -23.58
CA GLY A 170 3.59 -44.89 -23.46
C GLY A 170 3.99 -45.12 -22.00
N VAL A 171 5.22 -44.72 -21.62
CA VAL A 171 5.79 -44.94 -20.26
C VAL A 171 5.30 -43.89 -19.25
N THR A 172 5.09 -42.65 -19.69
CA THR A 172 4.74 -41.50 -18.84
C THR A 172 3.23 -41.31 -18.75
N CYS A 173 2.73 -41.06 -17.54
CA CYS A 173 1.35 -40.68 -17.29
C CYS A 173 1.08 -39.29 -17.86
N ALA A 174 0.07 -39.15 -18.71
CA ALA A 174 -0.44 -37.87 -19.17
C ALA A 174 -1.91 -37.73 -18.77
N PHE A 175 -2.52 -36.55 -18.93
CA PHE A 175 -3.94 -36.34 -18.67
C PHE A 175 -4.45 -35.06 -19.35
N ASN A 176 -5.77 -34.98 -19.51
CA ASN A 176 -6.44 -33.83 -20.13
C ASN A 176 -7.42 -33.18 -19.14
N MET A 177 -7.40 -31.84 -19.06
CA MET A 177 -8.28 -31.09 -18.17
C MET A 177 -8.76 -29.78 -18.80
N THR A 178 -9.93 -29.33 -18.37
CA THR A 178 -10.48 -28.00 -18.64
C THR A 178 -10.43 -27.18 -17.36
N TYR A 179 -9.92 -25.95 -17.44
CA TYR A 179 -9.95 -24.97 -16.35
C TYR A 179 -10.37 -23.61 -16.92
N GLY A 180 -11.35 -22.97 -16.28
CA GLY A 180 -11.96 -21.75 -16.81
C GLY A 180 -12.51 -22.00 -18.23
N SER A 181 -12.04 -21.21 -19.19
CA SER A 181 -12.37 -21.32 -20.62
C SER A 181 -11.40 -22.18 -21.45
N SER A 182 -10.37 -22.77 -20.84
CA SER A 182 -9.24 -23.37 -21.55
C SER A 182 -9.09 -24.86 -21.28
N THR A 183 -8.86 -25.65 -22.34
CA THR A 183 -8.59 -27.09 -22.29
C THR A 183 -7.16 -27.41 -22.71
N PHE A 184 -6.58 -28.46 -22.15
CA PHE A 184 -5.17 -28.80 -22.34
C PHE A 184 -4.81 -30.25 -22.01
N GLN A 185 -3.62 -30.65 -22.45
CA GLN A 185 -2.97 -31.92 -22.15
C GLN A 185 -1.64 -31.69 -21.43
N ALA A 186 -1.27 -32.60 -20.52
CA ALA A 186 -0.04 -32.50 -19.74
C ALA A 186 0.53 -33.86 -19.35
N ALA A 187 1.84 -33.92 -19.13
CA ALA A 187 2.53 -35.08 -18.59
C ALA A 187 2.73 -34.91 -17.07
N LEU A 188 2.40 -35.93 -16.29
CA LEU A 188 2.57 -35.91 -14.84
C LEU A 188 4.05 -36.11 -14.47
N SER A 189 4.58 -35.26 -13.61
CA SER A 189 5.99 -35.24 -13.23
C SER A 189 6.18 -34.98 -11.74
N GLN A 190 7.41 -35.15 -11.26
CA GLN A 190 7.80 -34.88 -9.87
C GLN A 190 9.12 -34.13 -9.84
N ASP A 191 9.22 -33.21 -8.87
CA ASP A 191 10.47 -32.51 -8.55
C ASP A 191 10.44 -31.94 -7.13
N SER A 192 11.51 -31.29 -6.67
CA SER A 192 11.49 -30.51 -5.43
C SER A 192 10.67 -29.22 -5.60
N LEU A 193 9.85 -28.89 -4.61
CA LEU A 193 9.13 -27.62 -4.51
C LEU A 193 9.53 -26.92 -3.22
N ALA A 194 10.19 -25.77 -3.31
CA ALA A 194 10.51 -24.93 -2.17
C ALA A 194 9.44 -23.83 -1.97
N LEU A 195 8.91 -23.75 -0.75
CA LEU A 195 7.93 -22.76 -0.30
C LEU A 195 8.43 -22.10 0.98
N ALA A 196 8.68 -20.79 0.92
CA ALA A 196 9.36 -20.08 2.00
C ALA A 196 10.67 -20.79 2.41
N ALA A 197 10.80 -21.26 3.65
CA ALA A 197 11.99 -21.99 4.13
C ALA A 197 11.89 -23.52 3.93
N ASP A 198 10.73 -24.05 3.59
CA ASP A 198 10.51 -25.49 3.47
C ASP A 198 10.79 -26.00 2.06
N VAL A 199 11.30 -27.22 1.95
CA VAL A 199 11.47 -27.94 0.68
C VAL A 199 10.65 -29.22 0.73
N VAL A 200 9.68 -29.32 -0.18
CA VAL A 200 8.86 -30.52 -0.39
C VAL A 200 9.53 -31.36 -1.47
N PRO A 201 10.17 -32.48 -1.12
CA PRO A 201 10.76 -33.36 -2.12
C PRO A 201 9.67 -34.09 -2.90
N SER A 202 9.95 -34.45 -4.15
CA SER A 202 9.06 -35.32 -4.93
C SER A 202 7.64 -34.78 -5.11
N TYR A 203 7.48 -33.45 -5.08
CA TYR A 203 6.21 -32.79 -5.30
C TYR A 203 5.69 -33.13 -6.70
N THR A 204 4.49 -33.68 -6.77
CA THR A 204 3.87 -34.11 -8.01
C THR A 204 3.11 -32.94 -8.62
N PHE A 205 3.48 -32.57 -9.84
CA PHE A 205 2.82 -31.55 -10.65
C PHE A 205 2.82 -32.06 -12.07
N GLY A 206 1.92 -31.62 -12.93
CA GLY A 206 2.11 -31.94 -14.34
C GLY A 206 2.95 -30.86 -15.03
N THR A 207 3.90 -31.35 -15.82
CA THR A 207 4.62 -30.56 -16.80
C THR A 207 3.67 -30.25 -17.93
N HIS A 208 3.71 -29.00 -18.37
CA HIS A 208 2.71 -28.41 -19.24
C HIS A 208 1.41 -28.02 -18.52
N ARG A 209 0.75 -28.84 -17.65
CA ARG A 209 -0.40 -28.50 -16.73
C ARG A 209 -0.71 -29.56 -15.60
N ALA A 210 -1.80 -29.47 -14.82
CA ALA A 210 -2.11 -29.91 -13.41
C ALA A 210 -1.91 -31.34 -12.78
N GLY A 211 -1.06 -31.49 -11.73
CA GLY A 211 -0.98 -32.67 -10.82
C GLY A 211 -1.70 -32.44 -9.48
N PRO A 212 -1.59 -33.33 -8.46
CA PRO A 212 -2.31 -33.19 -7.19
C PRO A 212 -2.08 -31.83 -6.48
N GLY A 213 -3.10 -31.27 -5.81
CA GLY A 213 -3.02 -29.96 -5.13
C GLY A 213 -2.03 -29.90 -3.94
N LEU A 214 -1.66 -28.69 -3.54
CA LEU A 214 -0.54 -28.47 -2.60
C LEU A 214 -0.77 -29.11 -1.22
N MET A 215 -1.89 -28.86 -0.55
CA MET A 215 -2.06 -29.41 0.82
C MET A 215 -2.33 -30.90 0.82
N SER A 216 -2.84 -31.46 -0.28
CA SER A 216 -2.94 -32.91 -0.41
C SER A 216 -1.58 -33.61 -0.32
N GLN A 217 -0.52 -32.94 -0.77
CA GLN A 217 0.86 -33.46 -0.78
C GLN A 217 1.70 -32.97 0.40
N THR A 218 1.27 -31.91 1.09
CA THR A 218 1.99 -31.29 2.21
C THR A 218 1.27 -31.42 3.55
N GLN A 219 0.29 -32.32 3.64
CA GLN A 219 -0.48 -32.57 4.88
C GLN A 219 0.43 -32.89 6.08
N ALA A 220 1.50 -33.66 5.89
CA ALA A 220 2.43 -33.98 6.96
C ALA A 220 3.15 -32.73 7.53
N LEU A 221 3.40 -31.73 6.67
CA LEU A 221 4.14 -30.53 7.01
C LEU A 221 3.22 -29.42 7.55
N TYR A 222 2.13 -29.13 6.83
CA TYR A 222 1.23 -28.01 7.12
C TYR A 222 -0.08 -28.42 7.79
N LYS A 223 -0.30 -29.72 8.02
CA LYS A 223 -1.52 -30.24 8.65
C LYS A 223 -2.80 -29.75 7.98
N SER A 224 -2.77 -29.52 6.67
CA SER A 224 -3.90 -28.97 5.90
C SER A 224 -4.46 -27.64 6.47
N THR A 225 -3.62 -26.86 7.14
CA THR A 225 -3.96 -25.54 7.66
C THR A 225 -3.16 -24.48 6.90
N PHE A 226 -3.82 -23.42 6.47
CA PHE A 226 -3.16 -22.25 5.87
C PHE A 226 -4.02 -21.00 6.07
N SER A 227 -3.43 -19.83 5.87
CA SER A 227 -4.20 -18.60 5.78
C SER A 227 -3.58 -17.62 4.81
N TYR A 228 -4.39 -16.75 4.25
CA TYR A 228 -3.89 -15.63 3.46
C TYR A 228 -4.49 -14.31 3.93
N CYS A 229 -3.76 -13.24 3.64
CA CYS A 229 -4.23 -11.86 3.71
C CYS A 229 -3.93 -11.22 2.36
N LEU A 230 -4.97 -10.87 1.61
CA LEU A 230 -4.83 -10.30 0.28
C LEU A 230 -4.57 -8.78 0.38
N PRO A 231 -3.57 -8.24 -0.35
CA PRO A 231 -3.36 -6.80 -0.39
C PRO A 231 -4.50 -6.12 -1.15
N SER A 232 -4.79 -4.87 -0.79
CA SER A 232 -5.80 -4.07 -1.47
C SER A 232 -5.42 -3.82 -2.94
N TYR A 233 -6.40 -3.85 -3.83
CA TYR A 233 -6.20 -3.51 -5.25
C TYR A 233 -5.74 -2.05 -5.44
N LYS A 234 -6.03 -1.15 -4.48
CA LYS A 234 -5.54 0.24 -4.46
C LYS A 234 -4.09 0.36 -3.98
N SER A 235 -3.55 -0.66 -3.34
CA SER A 235 -2.20 -0.68 -2.75
C SER A 235 -1.30 -1.66 -3.51
N LEU A 236 -1.14 -1.43 -4.81
CA LEU A 236 -0.34 -2.30 -5.71
C LEU A 236 1.15 -2.41 -5.34
N ASN A 237 1.66 -1.50 -4.51
CA ASN A 237 3.00 -1.53 -3.94
C ASN A 237 3.11 -2.42 -2.68
N PHE A 238 1.98 -2.94 -2.18
CA PHE A 238 1.96 -3.79 -1.01
C PHE A 238 1.90 -5.28 -1.35
N SER A 239 2.62 -6.08 -0.57
CA SER A 239 2.50 -7.54 -0.58
C SER A 239 1.68 -8.03 0.60
N GLY A 240 0.59 -8.74 0.33
CA GLY A 240 -0.06 -9.55 1.35
C GLY A 240 0.80 -10.74 1.76
N SER A 241 0.20 -11.70 2.44
CA SER A 241 0.93 -12.89 2.90
C SER A 241 0.10 -14.14 2.92
N LEU A 242 0.73 -15.26 2.57
CA LEU A 242 0.25 -16.63 2.67
C LEU A 242 1.05 -17.32 3.79
N LYS A 243 0.38 -17.75 4.85
CA LYS A 243 0.98 -18.51 5.97
C LYS A 243 0.59 -19.97 5.87
N LEU A 244 1.58 -20.85 5.90
CA LEU A 244 1.41 -22.29 5.81
C LEU A 244 1.56 -22.97 7.16
N GLY A 245 0.67 -23.91 7.47
CA GLY A 245 0.65 -24.61 8.73
C GLY A 245 -0.13 -23.90 9.85
N PRO A 246 -0.30 -24.59 11.00
CA PRO A 246 -1.02 -24.04 12.15
C PRO A 246 -0.18 -23.03 12.95
N ALA A 247 1.14 -23.06 12.83
CA ALA A 247 2.03 -22.15 13.55
C ALA A 247 1.91 -20.71 12.99
N GLY A 248 1.89 -19.72 13.88
CA GLY A 248 1.84 -18.31 13.50
C GLY A 248 0.51 -17.82 12.92
N GLN A 249 -0.55 -18.64 13.04
CA GLN A 249 -1.93 -18.22 12.78
C GLN A 249 -2.41 -17.24 13.86
N PRO A 250 -3.24 -16.23 13.53
CA PRO A 250 -3.71 -15.26 14.51
C PRO A 250 -4.46 -15.90 15.69
N ILE A 251 -4.27 -15.33 16.89
CA ILE A 251 -4.88 -15.83 18.12
C ILE A 251 -6.37 -15.45 18.21
N ARG A 252 -6.72 -14.24 17.73
CA ARG A 252 -8.08 -13.69 17.78
C ARG A 252 -8.81 -13.87 16.45
N ILE A 253 -9.25 -15.09 16.18
CA ILE A 253 -10.00 -15.46 14.98
C ILE A 253 -11.42 -15.85 15.36
N LYS A 254 -12.40 -15.37 14.59
CA LYS A 254 -13.78 -15.87 14.65
C LYS A 254 -13.94 -16.94 13.59
N TYR A 255 -14.68 -18.01 13.90
CA TYR A 255 -14.81 -19.16 13.02
C TYR A 255 -16.27 -19.37 12.59
N THR A 256 -16.42 -19.89 11.37
CA THR A 256 -17.64 -20.51 10.83
C THR A 256 -17.34 -21.95 10.44
N PRO A 257 -18.32 -22.88 10.46
CA PRO A 257 -18.14 -24.20 9.91
C PRO A 257 -17.65 -24.17 8.45
N LEU A 258 -16.59 -24.90 8.17
CA LEU A 258 -16.14 -25.20 6.82
C LEU A 258 -16.83 -26.48 6.37
N LEU A 259 -17.68 -26.37 5.35
CA LEU A 259 -18.52 -27.45 4.85
C LEU A 259 -17.85 -28.12 3.65
N THR A 260 -18.09 -29.41 3.46
CA THR A 260 -17.60 -30.18 2.31
C THR A 260 -18.78 -30.68 1.50
N ASN A 261 -18.82 -30.33 0.21
CA ASN A 261 -19.88 -30.77 -0.69
C ASN A 261 -19.41 -31.98 -1.53
N PRO A 262 -20.09 -33.14 -1.48
CA PRO A 262 -19.72 -34.31 -2.29
C PRO A 262 -19.74 -34.06 -3.80
N ARG A 263 -20.60 -33.15 -4.30
CA ARG A 263 -20.64 -32.77 -5.72
C ARG A 263 -19.40 -31.99 -6.16
N ARG A 264 -18.84 -31.18 -5.25
CA ARG A 264 -17.73 -30.25 -5.49
C ARG A 264 -16.73 -30.26 -4.31
N PRO A 265 -16.00 -31.37 -4.09
CA PRO A 265 -15.17 -31.56 -2.90
C PRO A 265 -13.92 -30.68 -2.87
N SER A 266 -13.58 -30.06 -4.00
CA SER A 266 -12.47 -29.11 -4.16
C SER A 266 -12.76 -27.72 -3.61
N LEU A 267 -14.03 -27.39 -3.39
CA LEU A 267 -14.46 -26.05 -3.00
C LEU A 267 -14.62 -25.93 -1.49
N TYR A 268 -14.24 -24.77 -0.96
CA TYR A 268 -14.44 -24.42 0.44
C TYR A 268 -15.79 -23.77 0.65
N TYR A 269 -16.75 -24.56 1.13
CA TYR A 269 -18.07 -24.05 1.47
C TYR A 269 -18.08 -23.46 2.87
N VAL A 270 -18.80 -22.35 3.03
CA VAL A 270 -19.03 -21.67 4.31
C VAL A 270 -20.53 -21.53 4.54
N ASN A 271 -20.94 -21.59 5.79
CA ASN A 271 -22.34 -21.47 6.16
C ASN A 271 -22.77 -19.99 6.25
N LEU A 272 -23.12 -19.38 5.12
CA LEU A 272 -23.66 -18.02 5.05
C LEU A 272 -25.17 -18.05 5.36
N VAL A 273 -25.58 -17.40 6.45
CA VAL A 273 -26.97 -17.40 6.93
C VAL A 273 -27.74 -16.14 6.57
N GLY A 274 -27.04 -15.07 6.17
CA GLY A 274 -27.69 -13.84 5.74
C GLY A 274 -26.69 -12.76 5.32
N ILE A 275 -27.23 -11.68 4.77
CA ILE A 275 -26.46 -10.50 4.40
C ILE A 275 -27.16 -9.29 5.02
N ARG A 276 -26.39 -8.39 5.63
CA ARG A 276 -26.90 -7.14 6.21
C ARG A 276 -26.34 -5.96 5.44
N VAL A 277 -27.23 -5.05 5.02
CA VAL A 277 -26.88 -3.79 4.38
C VAL A 277 -27.29 -2.65 5.30
N GLY A 278 -26.29 -1.89 5.77
CA GLY A 278 -26.38 -0.98 6.89
C GLY A 278 -26.94 -1.66 8.14
N ARG A 279 -28.12 -1.22 8.60
CA ARG A 279 -28.80 -1.79 9.77
C ARG A 279 -29.82 -2.89 9.42
N ARG A 280 -30.08 -3.15 8.13
CA ARG A 280 -31.14 -4.06 7.70
C ARG A 280 -30.56 -5.40 7.23
N VAL A 281 -30.95 -6.50 7.86
CA VAL A 281 -30.75 -7.84 7.29
C VAL A 281 -31.67 -7.97 6.08
N VAL A 282 -31.10 -8.20 4.90
CA VAL A 282 -31.90 -8.25 3.66
C VAL A 282 -32.73 -9.53 3.63
N ALA A 283 -33.97 -9.41 3.14
CA ALA A 283 -34.87 -10.55 3.02
C ALA A 283 -34.43 -11.42 1.84
N ILE A 284 -33.66 -12.47 2.14
CA ILE A 284 -33.18 -13.44 1.16
C ILE A 284 -33.96 -14.75 1.35
N PRO A 285 -34.46 -15.39 0.27
CA PRO A 285 -35.07 -16.71 0.38
C PRO A 285 -34.07 -17.71 1.00
N PRO A 286 -34.39 -18.40 2.11
CA PRO A 286 -33.43 -19.26 2.80
C PRO A 286 -32.79 -20.33 1.91
N LYS A 287 -33.56 -20.90 0.97
CA LYS A 287 -33.09 -21.88 -0.01
C LYS A 287 -31.97 -21.36 -0.92
N SER A 288 -31.89 -20.05 -1.14
CA SER A 288 -30.89 -19.44 -2.02
C SER A 288 -29.51 -19.29 -1.37
N LEU A 289 -29.42 -19.40 -0.04
CA LEU A 289 -28.16 -19.43 0.72
C LEU A 289 -27.83 -20.83 1.27
N ALA A 290 -28.84 -21.69 1.42
CA ALA A 290 -28.72 -23.00 2.02
C ALA A 290 -27.65 -23.85 1.33
N PHE A 291 -26.84 -24.51 2.15
CA PHE A 291 -25.95 -25.56 1.68
C PHE A 291 -26.75 -26.80 1.29
N ASP A 292 -26.55 -27.29 0.07
CA ASP A 292 -27.21 -28.49 -0.43
C ASP A 292 -26.18 -29.48 -1.02
N PRO A 293 -25.93 -30.62 -0.35
CA PRO A 293 -24.98 -31.62 -0.81
C PRO A 293 -25.45 -32.39 -2.06
N ALA A 294 -26.75 -32.37 -2.38
CA ALA A 294 -27.32 -33.09 -3.53
C ALA A 294 -27.18 -32.28 -4.83
N THR A 295 -27.46 -30.98 -4.78
CA THR A 295 -27.36 -30.07 -5.94
C THR A 295 -25.99 -29.41 -6.07
N GLY A 296 -25.22 -29.36 -4.98
CA GLY A 296 -23.98 -28.56 -4.93
C GLY A 296 -24.24 -27.11 -4.53
N ALA A 297 -25.45 -26.72 -4.13
CA ALA A 297 -25.76 -25.35 -3.78
C ALA A 297 -25.06 -24.91 -2.48
N GLY A 298 -24.82 -23.60 -2.37
CA GLY A 298 -24.28 -23.00 -1.16
C GLY A 298 -23.38 -21.81 -1.44
N THR A 299 -22.58 -21.43 -0.44
CA THR A 299 -21.65 -20.30 -0.53
C THR A 299 -20.21 -20.79 -0.43
N VAL A 300 -19.34 -20.34 -1.34
CA VAL A 300 -17.92 -20.68 -1.36
C VAL A 300 -17.03 -19.45 -1.22
N ILE A 301 -15.84 -19.64 -0.66
CA ILE A 301 -14.77 -18.64 -0.61
C ILE A 301 -13.80 -18.92 -1.76
N ASP A 302 -13.64 -17.96 -2.68
CA ASP A 302 -12.80 -18.13 -3.86
C ASP A 302 -11.78 -17.00 -4.03
N SER A 303 -10.50 -17.36 -4.14
CA SER A 303 -9.42 -16.41 -4.44
C SER A 303 -9.14 -16.25 -5.94
N GLY A 304 -9.77 -17.08 -6.79
CA GLY A 304 -9.67 -17.02 -8.25
C GLY A 304 -10.75 -16.16 -8.93
N THR A 305 -11.64 -15.54 -8.15
CA THR A 305 -12.68 -14.61 -8.62
C THR A 305 -12.39 -13.21 -8.08
N ALA A 306 -12.52 -12.17 -8.89
CA ALA A 306 -12.30 -10.78 -8.51
C ALA A 306 -13.46 -10.21 -7.69
N PHE A 307 -14.69 -10.32 -8.20
CA PHE A 307 -15.89 -9.70 -7.62
C PHE A 307 -16.91 -10.74 -7.16
N THR A 308 -17.55 -10.49 -6.02
CA THR A 308 -18.52 -11.44 -5.43
C THR A 308 -19.67 -11.68 -6.40
N ARG A 309 -19.97 -12.95 -6.67
CA ARG A 309 -21.06 -13.41 -7.53
C ARG A 309 -22.13 -14.07 -6.69
N LEU A 310 -23.35 -13.56 -6.74
CA LEU A 310 -24.47 -14.08 -5.95
C LEU A 310 -25.53 -14.63 -6.91
N VAL A 311 -26.19 -15.72 -6.53
CA VAL A 311 -27.34 -16.21 -7.30
C VAL A 311 -28.43 -15.13 -7.34
N ALA A 312 -29.18 -15.03 -8.44
CA ALA A 312 -30.05 -13.89 -8.71
C ALA A 312 -30.96 -13.47 -7.52
N PRO A 313 -31.67 -14.38 -6.82
CA PRO A 313 -32.49 -13.98 -5.67
C PRO A 313 -31.72 -13.30 -4.54
N VAL A 314 -30.47 -13.72 -4.30
CA VAL A 314 -29.61 -13.13 -3.28
C VAL A 314 -29.06 -11.78 -3.76
N TYR A 315 -28.57 -11.72 -5.00
CA TYR A 315 -28.05 -10.49 -5.58
C TYR A 315 -29.10 -9.38 -5.60
N THR A 316 -30.29 -9.68 -6.13
CA THR A 316 -31.41 -8.72 -6.21
C THR A 316 -31.76 -8.15 -4.85
N ALA A 317 -31.88 -8.99 -3.81
CA ALA A 317 -32.20 -8.53 -2.46
C ALA A 317 -31.12 -7.59 -1.87
N VAL A 318 -29.84 -7.90 -2.08
CA VAL A 318 -28.72 -7.06 -1.63
C VAL A 318 -28.66 -5.75 -2.41
N ARG A 319 -28.73 -5.82 -3.75
CA ARG A 319 -28.69 -4.69 -4.67
C ARG A 319 -29.81 -3.71 -4.38
N ASP A 320 -31.04 -4.19 -4.22
CA ASP A 320 -32.21 -3.33 -4.05
C ASP A 320 -32.15 -2.58 -2.70
N GLU A 321 -31.74 -3.24 -1.61
CA GLU A 321 -31.52 -2.56 -0.33
C GLU A 321 -30.34 -1.58 -0.39
N PHE A 322 -29.27 -1.92 -1.13
CA PHE A 322 -28.14 -1.03 -1.35
C PHE A 322 -28.57 0.25 -2.08
N ARG A 323 -29.24 0.11 -3.23
CA ARG A 323 -29.79 1.24 -4.00
C ARG A 323 -30.76 2.09 -3.19
N ARG A 324 -31.65 1.45 -2.43
CA ARG A 324 -32.62 2.14 -1.54
C ARG A 324 -31.94 3.03 -0.50
N ARG A 325 -30.75 2.66 -0.03
CA ARG A 325 -29.96 3.43 0.94
C ARG A 325 -29.14 4.54 0.31
N VAL A 326 -28.53 4.29 -0.85
CA VAL A 326 -27.69 5.28 -1.54
C VAL A 326 -28.53 6.42 -2.15
N ARG A 327 -29.75 6.13 -2.64
CA ARG A 327 -30.68 7.12 -3.21
C ARG A 327 -30.08 8.01 -4.32
N GLY A 328 -29.20 7.44 -5.15
CA GLY A 328 -28.58 8.11 -6.29
C GLY A 328 -29.11 7.62 -7.64
N THR A 329 -28.84 8.38 -8.70
CA THR A 329 -29.08 7.95 -10.08
C THR A 329 -28.17 6.77 -10.41
N VAL A 330 -28.78 5.63 -10.76
CA VAL A 330 -28.05 4.40 -11.05
C VAL A 330 -27.66 4.34 -12.53
N THR A 331 -26.38 4.07 -12.78
CA THR A 331 -25.79 3.74 -14.08
C THR A 331 -25.21 2.32 -14.07
N THR A 332 -24.67 1.86 -15.20
CA THR A 332 -24.12 0.51 -15.35
C THR A 332 -22.74 0.54 -15.98
N LEU A 333 -21.89 -0.45 -15.64
CA LEU A 333 -20.59 -0.68 -16.27
C LEU A 333 -20.38 -2.18 -16.46
N GLY A 334 -20.48 -2.68 -17.69
CA GLY A 334 -20.37 -4.12 -17.97
C GLY A 334 -21.39 -4.94 -17.18
N GLY A 335 -20.92 -5.95 -16.43
CA GLY A 335 -21.74 -6.76 -15.53
C GLY A 335 -22.13 -6.09 -14.20
N PHE A 336 -21.67 -4.87 -13.92
CA PHE A 336 -22.06 -4.11 -12.74
C PHE A 336 -23.29 -3.26 -13.05
N ASP A 337 -24.44 -3.66 -12.52
CA ASP A 337 -25.71 -2.97 -12.77
C ASP A 337 -25.95 -1.76 -11.85
N THR A 338 -25.10 -1.56 -10.84
CA THR A 338 -25.29 -0.57 -9.78
C THR A 338 -24.07 0.32 -9.66
N CYS A 339 -24.01 1.35 -10.50
CA CYS A 339 -22.98 2.38 -10.51
C CYS A 339 -23.58 3.77 -10.28
N TYR A 340 -22.75 4.72 -9.84
CA TYR A 340 -23.14 6.10 -9.58
C TYR A 340 -22.05 7.04 -10.09
N ASN A 341 -22.47 8.22 -10.54
CA ASN A 341 -21.57 9.31 -10.91
C ASN A 341 -21.46 10.29 -9.73
N GLY A 342 -20.25 10.52 -9.22
CA GLY A 342 -20.00 11.41 -8.09
C GLY A 342 -19.91 10.68 -6.74
N PRO A 343 -19.67 11.44 -5.65
CA PRO A 343 -19.52 10.87 -4.31
C PRO A 343 -20.85 10.28 -3.84
N VAL A 344 -20.80 9.08 -3.26
CA VAL A 344 -21.95 8.40 -2.67
C VAL A 344 -21.63 7.96 -1.25
N VAL A 345 -22.61 8.07 -0.34
CA VAL A 345 -22.48 7.52 1.01
C VAL A 345 -22.72 6.02 0.95
N VAL A 346 -21.65 5.24 1.07
CA VAL A 346 -21.69 3.79 0.92
C VAL A 346 -22.24 3.13 2.20
N PRO A 347 -23.36 2.39 2.14
CA PRO A 347 -23.81 1.65 3.31
C PRO A 347 -22.89 0.46 3.59
N THR A 348 -22.59 0.23 4.87
CA THR A 348 -21.82 -0.94 5.31
C THR A 348 -22.50 -2.25 4.90
N ILE A 349 -21.77 -3.19 4.32
CA ILE A 349 -22.26 -4.54 4.06
C ILE A 349 -21.62 -5.52 5.05
N THR A 350 -22.39 -6.47 5.56
CA THR A 350 -21.91 -7.52 6.46
C THR A 350 -22.41 -8.88 5.99
N PHE A 351 -21.48 -9.80 5.74
CA PHE A 351 -21.79 -11.21 5.56
C PHE A 351 -21.97 -11.86 6.94
N MET A 352 -23.14 -12.46 7.15
CA MET A 352 -23.48 -13.12 8.40
C MET A 352 -23.34 -14.63 8.20
N PHE A 353 -22.32 -15.21 8.81
CA PHE A 353 -22.08 -16.64 8.80
C PHE A 353 -22.58 -17.27 10.11
N ALA A 354 -22.78 -18.58 10.11
CA ALA A 354 -22.99 -19.31 11.35
C ALA A 354 -21.77 -19.12 12.27
N GLY A 355 -21.97 -18.51 13.45
CA GLY A 355 -20.92 -18.28 14.45
C GLY A 355 -20.10 -17.01 14.28
N MET A 356 -20.17 -16.30 13.14
CA MET A 356 -19.40 -15.06 12.95
C MET A 356 -20.00 -14.08 11.93
N ASN A 357 -19.66 -12.81 12.08
CA ASN A 357 -19.98 -11.76 11.10
C ASN A 357 -18.70 -11.21 10.50
N MET A 358 -18.70 -11.00 9.18
CA MET A 358 -17.64 -10.35 8.43
C MET A 358 -18.18 -9.04 7.87
N THR A 359 -17.77 -7.92 8.47
CA THR A 359 -18.15 -6.57 8.05
C THR A 359 -17.14 -6.04 7.05
N LEU A 360 -17.61 -5.60 5.90
CA LEU A 360 -16.76 -5.11 4.81
C LEU A 360 -16.44 -3.62 5.02
N ALA A 361 -15.18 -3.26 4.78
CA ALA A 361 -14.76 -1.87 4.61
C ALA A 361 -15.33 -1.32 3.29
N GLU A 362 -15.46 0.01 3.18
CA GLU A 362 -16.02 0.67 2.00
C GLU A 362 -15.29 0.29 0.70
N GLU A 363 -13.97 0.21 0.75
CA GLU A 363 -13.10 -0.22 -0.35
C GLU A 363 -13.32 -1.67 -0.81
N ASN A 364 -13.97 -2.50 0.01
CA ASN A 364 -14.36 -3.87 -0.32
C ASN A 364 -15.84 -3.95 -0.79
N VAL A 365 -16.57 -2.83 -0.73
CA VAL A 365 -17.97 -2.72 -1.16
C VAL A 365 -18.07 -2.00 -2.50
N MET A 366 -17.23 -1.00 -2.77
CA MET A 366 -17.29 -0.18 -3.97
C MET A 366 -16.00 -0.25 -4.80
N ILE A 367 -16.19 -0.35 -6.11
CA ILE A 367 -15.15 -0.15 -7.12
C ILE A 367 -15.16 1.32 -7.50
N HIS A 368 -14.08 2.04 -7.25
CA HIS A 368 -13.93 3.44 -7.64
C HIS A 368 -13.06 3.57 -8.88
N SER A 369 -13.48 4.41 -9.83
CA SER A 369 -12.63 4.81 -10.95
C SER A 369 -11.42 5.61 -10.45
N THR A 370 -10.26 5.32 -11.04
CA THR A 370 -9.02 6.08 -10.78
C THR A 370 -8.91 7.32 -11.66
N ALA A 371 -9.79 7.50 -12.65
CA ALA A 371 -9.72 8.57 -13.66
C ALA A 371 -11.04 9.35 -13.81
N GLY A 372 -12.10 8.99 -13.08
CA GLY A 372 -13.42 9.61 -13.18
C GLY A 372 -14.21 9.54 -11.87
N SER A 373 -15.47 9.97 -11.91
CA SER A 373 -16.36 10.02 -10.75
C SER A 373 -17.24 8.76 -10.59
N ILE A 374 -17.05 7.75 -11.43
CA ILE A 374 -17.87 6.53 -11.41
C ILE A 374 -17.45 5.64 -10.25
N SER A 375 -18.43 5.23 -9.44
CA SER A 375 -18.28 4.22 -8.41
C SER A 375 -19.35 3.13 -8.54
N CYS A 376 -18.95 1.86 -8.59
CA CYS A 376 -19.84 0.71 -8.79
C CYS A 376 -19.86 -0.22 -7.57
N LEU A 377 -21.01 -0.81 -7.27
CA LEU A 377 -21.12 -1.90 -6.29
C LEU A 377 -20.23 -3.08 -6.74
N ALA A 378 -19.29 -3.50 -5.90
CA ALA A 378 -18.31 -4.54 -6.20
C ALA A 378 -18.88 -5.97 -6.08
N MET A 379 -20.13 -6.15 -6.49
CA MET A 379 -20.87 -7.41 -6.49
C MET A 379 -21.76 -7.47 -7.74
N ALA A 380 -21.94 -8.65 -8.30
CA ALA A 380 -22.76 -8.87 -9.48
C ALA A 380 -23.58 -10.15 -9.37
N SER A 381 -24.64 -10.24 -10.18
CA SER A 381 -25.39 -11.49 -10.34
C SER A 381 -24.52 -12.56 -10.97
N ALA A 382 -24.82 -13.82 -10.65
CA ALA A 382 -24.42 -14.95 -11.46
C ALA A 382 -24.94 -14.81 -12.91
N PRO A 383 -24.24 -15.33 -13.93
CA PRO A 383 -24.69 -15.28 -15.32
C PRO A 383 -26.03 -16.01 -15.54
N ASP A 384 -26.91 -15.41 -16.35
CA ASP A 384 -28.29 -15.87 -16.57
C ASP A 384 -28.41 -17.20 -17.33
N ASN A 385 -27.38 -17.59 -18.09
CA ASN A 385 -27.36 -18.80 -18.93
C ASN A 385 -26.81 -20.05 -18.20
N VAL A 386 -26.61 -19.96 -16.89
CA VAL A 386 -26.13 -21.06 -16.07
C VAL A 386 -27.19 -21.32 -15.00
N ASN A 387 -27.59 -22.58 -14.80
CA ASN A 387 -28.30 -23.00 -13.59
C ASN A 387 -27.32 -22.94 -12.39
N ASN A 388 -26.82 -21.76 -12.09
CA ASN A 388 -25.80 -21.55 -11.08
C ASN A 388 -26.46 -21.60 -9.70
N VAL A 389 -25.98 -22.54 -8.90
CA VAL A 389 -26.42 -22.78 -7.52
C VAL A 389 -25.41 -22.27 -6.49
N LEU A 390 -24.31 -21.65 -6.94
CA LEU A 390 -23.22 -21.17 -6.11
C LEU A 390 -23.28 -19.66 -5.90
N ASN A 391 -23.17 -19.26 -4.64
CA ASN A 391 -22.72 -17.93 -4.24
C ASN A 391 -21.20 -17.97 -4.03
N VAL A 392 -20.48 -17.00 -4.58
CA VAL A 392 -19.03 -16.89 -4.49
C VAL A 392 -18.66 -15.59 -3.79
N ILE A 393 -18.06 -15.70 -2.60
CA ILE A 393 -17.43 -14.57 -1.93
C ILE A 393 -16.01 -14.44 -2.50
N ALA A 394 -15.79 -13.39 -3.28
CA ALA A 394 -14.61 -13.21 -4.11
C ALA A 394 -13.53 -12.35 -3.43
N THR A 395 -12.39 -12.18 -4.11
CA THR A 395 -11.20 -11.54 -3.54
C THR A 395 -11.42 -10.09 -3.10
N MET A 396 -12.21 -9.29 -3.82
CA MET A 396 -12.50 -7.89 -3.44
C MET A 396 -13.04 -7.80 -2.01
N GLN A 397 -13.94 -8.71 -1.63
CA GLN A 397 -14.51 -8.74 -0.29
C GLN A 397 -13.57 -9.34 0.76
N GLN A 398 -12.61 -10.17 0.33
CA GLN A 398 -11.60 -10.80 1.19
C GLN A 398 -10.36 -9.92 1.44
N GLN A 399 -10.18 -8.83 0.68
CA GLN A 399 -9.07 -7.88 0.89
C GLN A 399 -9.06 -7.35 2.33
N ASN A 400 -7.86 -7.14 2.88
CA ASN A 400 -7.67 -6.67 4.26
C ASN A 400 -8.34 -7.56 5.34
N HIS A 401 -8.62 -8.83 5.00
CA HIS A 401 -9.02 -9.84 5.96
C HIS A 401 -8.00 -10.97 5.91
N ARG A 402 -7.72 -11.54 7.08
CA ARG A 402 -6.99 -12.80 7.13
C ARG A 402 -8.00 -13.92 7.18
N VAL A 403 -7.99 -14.73 6.14
CA VAL A 403 -8.87 -15.89 5.97
C VAL A 403 -8.06 -17.14 6.27
N VAL A 404 -8.45 -17.86 7.31
CA VAL A 404 -7.78 -19.06 7.81
C VAL A 404 -8.61 -20.28 7.48
N PHE A 405 -7.99 -21.24 6.80
CA PHE A 405 -8.59 -22.53 6.48
C PHE A 405 -8.00 -23.56 7.42
N ASP A 406 -8.80 -23.99 8.39
CA ASP A 406 -8.44 -25.04 9.34
C ASP A 406 -9.24 -26.30 9.01
N VAL A 407 -8.80 -26.95 7.93
CA VAL A 407 -9.47 -28.11 7.34
C VAL A 407 -9.60 -29.27 8.32
N PRO A 408 -8.58 -29.66 9.11
CA PRO A 408 -8.71 -30.76 10.07
C PRO A 408 -9.83 -30.54 11.09
N ASN A 409 -10.04 -29.29 11.48
CA ASN A 409 -11.08 -28.91 12.45
C ASN A 409 -12.38 -28.46 11.78
N SER A 410 -12.53 -28.65 10.46
CA SER A 410 -13.74 -28.31 9.68
C SER A 410 -14.24 -26.89 9.95
N ARG A 411 -13.32 -25.92 10.01
CA ARG A 411 -13.67 -24.52 10.29
C ARG A 411 -12.87 -23.54 9.44
N LEU A 412 -13.54 -22.46 9.05
CA LEU A 412 -12.95 -21.32 8.37
C LEU A 412 -12.96 -20.12 9.32
N GLY A 413 -11.79 -19.54 9.50
CA GLY A 413 -11.56 -18.41 10.37
C GLY A 413 -11.49 -17.11 9.58
N VAL A 414 -12.13 -16.07 10.07
CA VAL A 414 -11.90 -14.70 9.61
C VAL A 414 -11.50 -13.86 10.82
N SER A 415 -10.33 -13.26 10.74
CA SER A 415 -9.99 -12.11 11.57
C SER A 415 -10.02 -10.90 10.67
N GLN A 416 -10.70 -9.84 11.12
CA GLN A 416 -10.56 -8.54 10.48
C GLN A 416 -9.09 -8.17 10.60
N SER A 417 -8.39 -8.28 9.48
CA SER A 417 -7.03 -7.81 9.42
C SER A 417 -7.13 -6.32 9.13
N ALA A 418 -7.46 -5.55 10.17
CA ALA A 418 -6.54 -4.46 10.38
C ALA A 418 -5.13 -5.10 10.35
N LEU A 419 -4.13 -4.42 9.85
CA LEU A 419 -2.86 -4.56 10.56
C LEU A 419 -3.18 -4.23 12.01
N ALA A 420 -3.51 -5.25 12.79
CA ALA A 420 -4.31 -5.08 13.97
C ALA A 420 -3.35 -4.78 15.11
N PHE A 421 -3.25 -3.49 15.42
CA PHE A 421 -3.51 -3.01 16.77
C PHE A 421 -3.93 -4.11 17.77
N GLY A 422 -3.00 -4.43 18.67
CA GLY A 422 -3.29 -4.78 20.06
C GLY A 422 -3.88 -6.16 20.35
N SER A 423 -3.00 -7.14 20.59
CA SER A 423 -3.23 -8.16 21.61
C SER A 423 -2.27 -7.95 22.79
N ARG A 424 -2.80 -7.41 23.88
CA ARG A 424 -2.24 -7.56 25.24
C ARG A 424 -2.01 -9.04 25.52
N PHE A 425 -0.78 -9.41 25.84
CA PHE A 425 -0.52 -10.55 26.71
C PHE A 425 -0.49 -10.04 28.15
N PRO A 426 -1.20 -10.66 29.11
CA PRO A 426 -1.04 -10.36 30.51
C PRO A 426 0.27 -11.01 30.97
N PHE A 427 1.27 -10.20 31.32
CA PHE A 427 2.40 -10.68 32.10
C PHE A 427 2.19 -10.21 33.54
N SER A 428 1.86 -11.17 34.40
CA SER A 428 2.03 -11.11 35.84
C SER A 428 3.51 -10.84 36.16
N SER A 429 3.74 -9.84 37.01
CA SER A 429 5.04 -9.44 37.54
C SER A 429 5.72 -10.57 38.31
N PRO A 430 7.02 -10.82 38.13
CA PRO A 430 7.85 -11.43 39.15
C PRO A 430 8.66 -10.34 39.87
N SER A 431 8.45 -10.29 41.18
CA SER A 431 9.27 -9.59 42.17
C SER A 431 10.75 -9.92 42.03
N THR A 432 11.58 -8.88 42.15
CA THR A 432 13.03 -8.92 42.34
C THR A 432 13.43 -9.73 43.59
N PRO A 433 14.40 -10.65 43.50
CA PRO A 433 15.17 -11.09 44.66
C PRO A 433 16.51 -10.34 44.74
N SER A 434 16.81 -9.91 45.96
CA SER A 434 18.06 -9.32 46.45
C SER A 434 19.29 -10.25 46.30
N PRO A 435 20.53 -9.70 46.32
CA PRO A 435 21.75 -10.47 46.10
C PRO A 435 22.23 -11.18 47.38
N PRO A 436 22.86 -12.37 47.30
CA PRO A 436 23.63 -12.93 48.40
C PRO A 436 25.13 -12.58 48.31
N ARG A 437 25.73 -12.51 49.50
CA ARG A 437 27.17 -12.34 49.79
C ARG A 437 27.95 -13.66 49.66
N PRO A 438 29.30 -13.62 49.68
CA PRO A 438 30.18 -14.66 49.14
C PRO A 438 30.54 -15.71 50.19
N ASP A 439 30.76 -16.95 49.74
CA ASP A 439 31.64 -17.94 50.38
C ASP A 439 32.19 -18.89 49.29
N ASP A 440 33.52 -19.01 49.24
CA ASP A 440 34.33 -20.03 48.56
C ASP A 440 34.63 -21.15 49.62
N PRO A 441 35.14 -22.38 49.35
CA PRO A 441 35.91 -22.84 48.19
C PRO A 441 35.61 -24.28 47.67
N THR A 442 36.04 -24.60 46.45
CA THR A 442 36.97 -25.73 46.18
C THR A 442 37.33 -25.87 44.69
N THR A 443 38.63 -26.06 44.48
CA THR A 443 39.37 -26.26 43.23
C THR A 443 39.15 -27.63 42.56
N ALA A 444 39.07 -27.64 41.23
CA ALA A 444 39.79 -28.60 40.38
C ALA A 444 39.94 -28.06 38.94
N ALA A 445 41.19 -27.83 38.53
CA ALA A 445 41.57 -27.43 37.19
C ALA A 445 41.94 -28.66 36.33
N VAL A 446 41.55 -28.68 35.06
CA VAL A 446 42.29 -29.37 33.99
C VAL A 446 42.35 -28.47 32.76
N THR A 447 43.59 -28.32 32.30
CA THR A 447 44.16 -27.43 31.30
C THR A 447 43.96 -27.92 29.86
N THR A 448 43.75 -27.01 28.90
CA THR A 448 44.11 -27.23 27.49
C THR A 448 44.81 -26.00 26.93
N LYS A 449 46.05 -26.22 26.45
CA LYS A 449 46.96 -25.23 25.83
C LYS A 449 46.49 -24.87 24.42
N HIS A 450 46.55 -23.59 24.04
CA HIS A 450 46.63 -23.18 22.64
C HIS A 450 47.89 -22.34 22.39
N VAL A 451 48.60 -22.73 21.34
CA VAL A 451 49.89 -22.20 20.86
C VAL A 451 49.62 -20.96 19.99
N MET A 452 50.31 -19.86 20.25
CA MET A 452 50.33 -18.69 19.36
C MET A 452 51.27 -18.95 18.17
N ALA A 453 50.75 -18.83 16.93
CA ALA A 453 51.58 -18.78 15.73
C ALA A 453 51.94 -17.32 15.40
N ARG A 454 53.24 -17.04 15.21
CA ARG A 454 53.79 -15.74 14.78
C ARG A 454 53.48 -15.49 13.30
N ALA A 455 52.90 -14.34 12.98
CA ALA A 455 52.69 -13.89 11.60
C ALA A 455 54.02 -13.52 10.91
N SER A 456 54.17 -13.91 9.65
CA SER A 456 55.38 -13.70 8.84
C SER A 456 55.61 -12.21 8.53
N PRO A 457 56.87 -11.72 8.53
CA PRO A 457 57.21 -10.32 8.24
C PRO A 457 56.76 -9.87 6.83
N LEU A 458 56.63 -10.78 5.86
CA LEU A 458 56.08 -10.46 4.55
C LEU A 458 54.60 -10.02 4.61
N PHE A 459 53.81 -10.61 5.52
CA PHE A 459 52.42 -10.23 5.71
C PHE A 459 52.29 -8.82 6.28
N LEU A 460 53.18 -8.44 7.20
CA LEU A 460 53.23 -7.09 7.76
C LEU A 460 53.65 -6.03 6.73
N VAL A 461 54.54 -6.39 5.79
CA VAL A 461 54.93 -5.52 4.67
C VAL A 461 53.79 -5.34 3.68
N PHE A 462 53.03 -6.40 3.35
CA PHE A 462 51.84 -6.25 2.51
C PHE A 462 50.73 -5.44 3.19
N LEU A 463 50.60 -5.56 4.52
CA LEU A 463 49.65 -4.76 5.29
C LEU A 463 50.03 -3.27 5.29
N SER A 464 51.32 -2.96 5.40
CA SER A 464 51.80 -1.57 5.37
C SER A 464 51.70 -0.95 3.97
N LEU A 465 52.04 -1.69 2.91
CA LEU A 465 51.86 -1.27 1.51
C LEU A 465 50.38 -1.07 1.17
N GLY A 466 49.50 -1.96 1.64
CA GLY A 466 48.05 -1.82 1.48
C GLY A 466 47.51 -0.56 2.17
N PHE A 467 48.00 -0.27 3.38
CA PHE A 467 47.63 0.95 4.11
C PHE A 467 48.13 2.21 3.41
N PHE A 468 49.34 2.17 2.83
CA PHE A 468 49.93 3.29 2.09
C PHE A 468 49.18 3.57 0.78
N PHE A 469 48.76 2.52 0.06
CA PHE A 469 47.91 2.67 -1.11
C PHE A 469 46.52 3.22 -0.76
N ALA A 470 45.93 2.77 0.36
CA ALA A 470 44.64 3.29 0.81
C ALA A 470 44.71 4.77 1.18
N THR A 471 45.76 5.19 1.91
CA THR A 471 45.95 6.59 2.31
C THR A 471 46.33 7.47 1.12
N TYR A 472 47.18 7.01 0.20
CA TYR A 472 47.52 7.75 -1.02
C TYR A 472 46.30 7.96 -1.93
N ASN A 473 45.48 6.92 -2.13
CA ASN A 473 44.24 7.04 -2.89
C ASN A 473 43.22 7.96 -2.20
N LEU A 474 43.10 7.90 -0.86
CA LEU A 474 42.24 8.81 -0.11
C LEU A 474 42.70 10.27 -0.21
N LEU A 475 44.01 10.53 -0.17
CA LEU A 475 44.58 11.87 -0.32
C LEU A 475 44.36 12.44 -1.72
N ILE A 476 44.58 11.64 -2.77
CA ILE A 476 44.27 12.04 -4.15
C ILE A 476 42.76 12.30 -4.32
N LEU A 477 41.91 11.49 -3.68
CA LEU A 477 40.46 11.65 -3.73
C LEU A 477 40.03 12.94 -3.02
N VAL A 478 40.62 13.27 -1.87
CA VAL A 478 40.37 14.53 -1.14
C VAL A 478 40.90 15.75 -1.90
N ILE A 479 42.07 15.64 -2.56
CA ILE A 479 42.65 16.73 -3.36
C ILE A 479 41.81 16.98 -4.62
N ARG A 480 41.31 15.93 -5.30
CA ARG A 480 40.37 16.08 -6.42
C ARG A 480 39.01 16.60 -5.96
N TYR A 481 38.54 16.20 -4.78
CA TYR A 481 37.29 16.68 -4.19
C TYR A 481 37.34 18.17 -3.78
N ARG A 482 38.54 18.74 -3.62
CA ARG A 482 38.72 20.15 -3.28
C ARG A 482 38.81 21.07 -4.50
N SER A 483 38.88 20.50 -5.71
CA SER A 483 39.08 21.28 -6.95
C SER A 483 37.86 21.33 -7.88
N ASP A 484 36.81 20.53 -7.63
CA ASP A 484 35.54 20.58 -8.39
C ASP A 484 34.35 20.35 -7.43
N GLY A 485 33.47 21.34 -7.32
CA GLY A 485 32.06 21.10 -6.95
C GLY A 485 31.19 21.10 -8.22
N PRO A 486 29.91 20.68 -8.20
CA PRO A 486 29.07 20.24 -7.07
C PRO A 486 28.37 18.86 -7.28
N GLY A 487 27.82 18.26 -6.20
CA GLY A 487 26.70 17.31 -6.28
C GLY A 487 26.91 15.87 -5.74
N PHE A 488 25.86 15.37 -5.07
CA PHE A 488 25.56 13.98 -4.63
C PHE A 488 26.28 13.41 -3.40
N GLY A 489 25.57 13.43 -2.26
CA GLY A 489 25.90 12.66 -1.06
C GLY A 489 25.01 11.42 -0.90
N PHE A 490 25.64 10.24 -0.92
CA PHE A 490 25.08 8.97 -0.44
C PHE A 490 24.86 9.03 1.08
N ALA A 491 23.64 8.73 1.54
CA ALA A 491 23.30 8.66 2.96
C ALA A 491 23.60 7.25 3.52
N SER A 492 24.49 7.22 4.51
CA SER A 492 24.71 6.09 5.42
C SER A 492 23.56 6.00 6.43
N ALA A 493 23.18 4.78 6.78
CA ALA A 493 22.08 4.42 7.66
C ALA A 493 22.30 4.91 9.11
N ARG A 494 21.77 6.09 9.43
CA ARG A 494 21.33 6.54 10.77
C ARG A 494 20.43 7.75 10.55
N ASP A 495 19.16 7.62 10.96
CA ASP A 495 18.14 8.68 10.92
C ASP A 495 18.69 9.93 11.63
N PRO A 496 18.92 11.06 10.94
CA PRO A 496 19.34 12.27 11.61
C PRO A 496 18.11 12.85 12.29
N VAL A 497 17.95 12.54 13.58
CA VAL A 497 17.28 13.45 14.50
C VAL A 497 18.06 14.75 14.42
N VAL A 498 17.61 15.68 13.56
CA VAL A 498 18.16 17.03 13.49
C VAL A 498 17.90 17.66 14.85
N GLY A 499 18.93 17.63 15.69
CA GLY A 499 18.98 18.48 16.87
C GLY A 499 18.81 19.91 16.41
N MET A 500 17.89 20.66 17.05
CA MET A 500 18.00 22.11 16.97
C MET A 500 19.40 22.47 17.47
N PRO A 501 20.14 23.36 16.80
CA PRO A 501 21.32 23.94 17.40
C PRO A 501 20.90 24.56 18.74
N GLU A 502 21.58 24.22 19.83
CA GLU A 502 21.31 24.78 21.15
C GLU A 502 21.24 26.31 21.04
N GLY A 503 20.10 26.86 21.44
CA GLY A 503 19.69 28.25 21.26
C GLY A 503 20.46 29.24 22.14
N ARG A 504 21.78 29.31 22.01
CA ARG A 504 22.59 30.24 22.81
C ARG A 504 23.47 31.21 22.03
N LYS A 505 23.48 31.18 20.68
CA LYS A 505 24.30 32.11 19.88
C LYS A 505 23.59 32.91 18.76
N MET A 506 22.36 32.58 18.36
CA MET A 506 21.73 33.25 17.20
C MET A 506 20.97 34.54 17.51
N THR A 507 20.60 34.80 18.76
CA THR A 507 19.99 36.08 19.17
C THR A 507 21.01 37.21 19.32
N ALA A 508 22.31 36.89 19.37
CA ALA A 508 23.38 37.86 19.60
C ALA A 508 23.99 38.44 18.31
N ALA A 509 23.76 37.81 17.15
CA ALA A 509 24.42 38.21 15.89
C ALA A 509 23.69 39.31 15.10
N PHE A 510 22.41 39.54 15.38
CA PHE A 510 21.61 40.62 14.82
C PHE A 510 20.71 41.10 15.94
N GLY A 511 20.79 42.38 16.33
CA GLY A 511 19.97 42.98 17.40
C GLY A 511 18.47 42.92 17.13
N GLY A 512 17.90 41.72 17.17
CA GLY A 512 16.68 41.33 16.49
C GLY A 512 15.45 41.62 17.33
N LYS A 513 14.70 42.64 16.92
CA LYS A 513 13.31 42.85 17.33
C LYS A 513 12.52 41.56 17.02
N ARG A 514 11.81 41.02 18.01
CA ARG A 514 10.91 39.87 17.86
C ARG A 514 9.96 40.10 16.67
N MET A 515 9.89 39.15 15.74
CA MET A 515 9.03 39.25 14.54
C MET A 515 7.97 38.14 14.58
N PRO A 516 6.90 38.33 15.38
CA PRO A 516 5.88 37.31 15.50
C PRO A 516 5.14 37.07 14.17
N PHE A 517 4.63 35.86 13.99
CA PHE A 517 3.77 35.49 12.87
C PHE A 517 2.44 34.91 13.35
N HIS A 518 1.36 35.17 12.61
CA HIS A 518 0.02 34.65 12.91
C HIS A 518 -0.17 33.31 12.21
N VAL A 519 -0.74 32.31 12.89
CA VAL A 519 -1.04 31.02 12.27
C VAL A 519 -2.43 31.07 11.64
N ALA A 520 -2.49 30.88 10.33
CA ALA A 520 -3.72 30.81 9.57
C ALA A 520 -3.94 29.39 9.07
N LEU A 521 -4.89 28.68 9.67
CA LEU A 521 -5.21 27.29 9.36
C LEU A 521 -6.43 27.22 8.44
N THR A 522 -6.26 26.87 7.18
CA THR A 522 -7.39 26.64 6.26
C THR A 522 -8.04 25.28 6.54
N ALA A 523 -9.37 25.25 6.71
CA ALA A 523 -10.09 24.05 7.13
C ALA A 523 -11.54 23.99 6.61
N THR A 524 -12.08 22.76 6.58
CA THR A 524 -13.50 22.50 6.32
C THR A 524 -14.23 22.10 7.60
N ASP A 525 -15.56 22.04 7.55
CA ASP A 525 -16.38 21.47 8.60
C ASP A 525 -16.48 19.94 8.52
N ALA A 526 -15.76 19.29 7.60
CA ALA A 526 -15.74 17.84 7.49
C ALA A 526 -15.16 17.21 8.78
N PRO A 527 -15.70 16.08 9.27
CA PRO A 527 -15.17 15.42 10.47
C PRO A 527 -13.66 15.18 10.40
N TYR A 528 -13.16 14.80 9.23
CA TYR A 528 -11.74 14.64 8.94
C TYR A 528 -10.92 15.90 9.26
N SER A 529 -11.38 17.08 8.82
CA SER A 529 -10.69 18.35 9.04
C SER A 529 -10.81 18.78 10.51
N ARG A 530 -11.99 18.63 11.12
CA ARG A 530 -12.27 19.01 12.52
C ARG A 530 -11.29 18.41 13.51
N TRP A 531 -11.13 17.08 13.51
CA TRP A 531 -10.28 16.42 14.50
C TRP A 531 -8.80 16.80 14.32
N GLN A 532 -8.36 17.02 13.08
CA GLN A 532 -7.01 17.49 12.76
C GLN A 532 -6.77 18.91 13.30
N CYS A 533 -7.72 19.83 13.08
CA CYS A 533 -7.63 21.20 13.61
C CYS A 533 -7.50 21.23 15.13
N ARG A 534 -8.28 20.40 15.85
CA ARG A 534 -8.23 20.31 17.32
C ARG A 534 -6.87 19.84 17.84
N ILE A 535 -6.27 18.83 17.21
CA ILE A 535 -4.93 18.34 17.58
C ILE A 535 -3.87 19.42 17.30
N MET A 536 -3.93 20.08 16.14
CA MET A 536 -2.99 21.15 15.81
C MET A 536 -3.10 22.32 16.79
N TYR A 537 -4.33 22.74 17.12
CA TYR A 537 -4.58 23.82 18.07
C TYR A 537 -4.16 23.47 19.50
N TYR A 538 -4.37 22.23 19.93
CA TYR A 538 -3.85 21.73 21.20
C TYR A 538 -2.34 21.92 21.29
N TRP A 539 -1.58 21.45 20.29
CA TRP A 539 -0.12 21.56 20.28
C TRP A 539 0.37 22.98 20.12
N TYR A 540 -0.31 23.82 19.33
CA TYR A 540 -0.05 25.26 19.28
C TYR A 540 -0.08 25.89 20.69
N LYS A 541 -1.11 25.59 21.50
CA LYS A 541 -1.20 26.10 22.88
C LYS A 541 -0.03 25.62 23.75
N GLN A 542 0.44 24.38 23.57
CA GLN A 542 1.56 23.84 24.34
C GLN A 542 2.89 24.53 24.00
N VAL A 543 3.12 24.86 22.73
CA VAL A 543 4.45 25.30 22.25
C VAL A 543 4.58 26.80 21.99
N ARG A 544 3.48 27.56 21.88
CA ARG A 544 3.52 29.02 21.57
C ARG A 544 4.21 29.88 22.64
N GLY A 545 4.11 29.48 23.91
CA GLY A 545 4.64 30.23 25.05
C GLY A 545 6.07 29.85 25.42
N LEU A 546 6.63 28.83 24.78
CA LEU A 546 7.94 28.29 25.12
C LEU A 546 9.07 29.15 24.55
N PRO A 547 10.25 29.18 25.21
CA PRO A 547 11.42 29.90 24.71
C PRO A 547 11.79 29.51 23.27
N GLY A 548 12.06 30.52 22.44
CA GLY A 548 12.37 30.33 21.02
C GLY A 548 11.16 30.30 20.09
N SER A 549 9.92 30.40 20.61
CA SER A 549 8.74 30.59 19.77
C SER A 549 8.53 32.06 19.38
N GLU A 550 8.24 32.28 18.10
CA GLU A 550 7.70 33.54 17.59
C GLU A 550 6.26 33.38 17.07
N MET A 551 5.56 32.33 17.51
CA MET A 551 4.14 32.15 17.18
C MET A 551 3.31 33.22 17.92
N GLY A 552 2.60 34.04 17.14
CA GLY A 552 1.62 35.02 17.58
C GLY A 552 0.26 34.36 17.82
N GLY A 553 -0.80 34.91 17.22
CA GLY A 553 -2.14 34.34 17.25
C GLY A 553 -2.33 33.11 16.37
N PHE A 554 -3.50 32.50 16.48
CA PHE A 554 -3.94 31.35 15.67
C PHE A 554 -5.39 31.54 15.29
N THR A 555 -5.69 31.44 14.00
CA THR A 555 -7.06 31.48 13.48
C THR A 555 -7.29 30.33 12.51
N ARG A 556 -8.39 29.63 12.69
CA ARG A 556 -8.93 28.70 11.70
C ARG A 556 -9.80 29.46 10.71
N ILE A 557 -9.51 29.32 9.42
CA ILE A 557 -10.31 29.88 8.32
C ILE A 557 -11.23 28.76 7.84
N LEU A 558 -12.50 28.85 8.26
CA LEU A 558 -13.52 27.84 7.98
C LEU A 558 -14.29 28.24 6.72
N HIS A 559 -14.09 27.46 5.65
CA HIS A 559 -14.32 27.92 4.30
C HIS A 559 -15.53 27.26 3.60
N ASN A 560 -16.46 26.75 4.40
CA ASN A 560 -17.73 26.13 3.99
C ASN A 560 -18.91 27.13 3.99
N GLY A 561 -18.68 28.39 4.39
CA GLY A 561 -19.71 29.41 4.55
C GLY A 561 -20.67 29.19 5.73
N ARG A 562 -20.37 28.30 6.68
CA ARG A 562 -21.25 28.00 7.83
C ARG A 562 -20.45 27.79 9.11
N GLU A 563 -20.95 28.37 10.20
CA GLU A 563 -20.41 28.16 11.54
C GLU A 563 -20.44 26.68 11.95
N ASP A 564 -19.47 26.25 12.76
CA ASP A 564 -19.44 24.95 13.41
C ASP A 564 -19.15 25.07 14.91
N HIS A 565 -19.32 23.98 15.65
CA HIS A 565 -19.13 23.98 17.10
C HIS A 565 -17.68 24.20 17.54
N LEU A 566 -16.69 24.02 16.65
CA LEU A 566 -15.29 24.25 17.01
C LEU A 566 -14.96 25.74 17.14
N MET A 567 -15.85 26.65 16.72
CA MET A 567 -15.68 28.08 16.94
C MET A 567 -15.66 28.47 18.42
N GLU A 568 -16.24 27.64 19.29
CA GLU A 568 -16.18 27.81 20.75
C GLU A 568 -14.79 27.41 21.32
N GLU A 569 -14.05 26.55 20.62
CA GLU A 569 -12.75 26.01 21.05
C GLU A 569 -11.57 26.71 20.36
N ILE A 570 -11.69 26.99 19.06
CA ILE A 570 -10.62 27.49 18.19
C ILE A 570 -11.06 28.83 17.60
N PRO A 571 -10.27 29.91 17.75
CA PRO A 571 -10.57 31.19 17.10
C PRO A 571 -10.77 30.95 15.60
N THR A 572 -11.96 31.26 15.10
CA THR A 572 -12.38 30.91 13.74
C THR A 572 -12.95 32.12 13.03
N VAL A 573 -12.63 32.25 11.74
CA VAL A 573 -13.35 33.13 10.82
C VAL A 573 -14.05 32.27 9.79
N VAL A 574 -15.36 32.44 9.65
CA VAL A 574 -16.15 31.80 8.59
C VAL A 574 -16.01 32.63 7.33
N VAL A 575 -15.74 31.94 6.24
CA VAL A 575 -15.57 32.51 4.92
C VAL A 575 -16.53 31.83 3.95
N ASP A 576 -17.17 32.63 3.10
CA ASP A 576 -18.06 32.14 2.06
C ASP A 576 -17.30 31.29 1.02
N PRO A 577 -17.88 30.16 0.58
CA PRO A 577 -17.29 29.35 -0.48
C PRO A 577 -17.26 30.15 -1.80
N LEU A 578 -16.39 29.73 -2.72
CA LEU A 578 -16.40 30.27 -4.08
C LEU A 578 -17.78 30.08 -4.74
N PRO A 579 -18.23 31.02 -5.60
CA PRO A 579 -19.47 30.87 -6.35
C PRO A 579 -19.49 29.55 -7.14
N ALA A 580 -20.68 28.94 -7.29
CA ALA A 580 -20.85 27.68 -8.00
C ALA A 580 -20.25 27.73 -9.42
N GLY A 581 -19.33 26.81 -9.73
CA GLY A 581 -18.55 26.79 -10.98
C GLY A 581 -17.08 27.16 -10.81
N LEU A 582 -16.73 27.94 -9.77
CA LEU A 582 -15.36 28.28 -9.37
C LEU A 582 -14.84 27.35 -8.24
N ASP A 583 -15.73 26.55 -7.63
CA ASP A 583 -15.46 25.52 -6.62
C ASP A 583 -14.75 24.26 -7.16
N ARG A 584 -14.29 24.31 -8.41
CA ARG A 584 -13.62 23.20 -9.11
C ARG A 584 -12.18 22.96 -8.62
N VAL A 585 -11.57 23.94 -7.93
CA VAL A 585 -10.21 23.82 -7.36
C VAL A 585 -10.30 23.51 -5.85
N SER A 586 -9.44 22.63 -5.34
CA SER A 586 -9.56 22.06 -3.98
C SER A 586 -8.92 22.93 -2.89
N VAL A 587 -9.70 23.24 -1.84
CA VAL A 587 -9.34 23.64 -0.44
C VAL A 587 -8.77 25.04 -0.19
N VAL A 588 -7.76 25.58 -0.89
CA VAL A 588 -7.15 26.87 -0.46
C VAL A 588 -7.62 28.07 -1.28
N SER A 589 -8.29 27.82 -2.41
CA SER A 589 -8.92 28.85 -3.23
C SER A 589 -10.17 29.48 -2.63
N VAL A 590 -10.56 29.20 -1.37
CA VAL A 590 -11.78 29.79 -0.80
C VAL A 590 -11.60 31.28 -0.52
N SER A 591 -11.89 32.02 -1.59
CA SER A 591 -11.89 33.46 -1.78
C SER A 591 -10.63 34.14 -1.28
N LEU A 592 -9.67 34.35 -2.16
CA LEU A 592 -8.56 35.27 -1.86
C LEU A 592 -9.04 36.70 -1.54
N ASP A 593 -10.30 37.03 -1.86
CA ASP A 593 -11.00 38.23 -1.37
C ASP A 593 -11.51 38.13 0.09
N SER A 594 -12.10 37.02 0.54
CA SER A 594 -12.48 36.89 1.95
C SER A 594 -11.34 36.41 2.83
N PHE A 595 -10.32 35.75 2.27
CA PHE A 595 -9.03 35.44 2.88
C PHE A 595 -8.26 36.75 3.14
N ARG A 596 -8.26 37.70 2.18
CA ARG A 596 -7.81 39.08 2.38
C ARG A 596 -8.58 39.73 3.53
N ASP A 597 -9.90 39.72 3.49
CA ASP A 597 -10.73 40.35 4.54
C ASP A 597 -10.62 39.65 5.91
N SER A 598 -10.45 38.32 5.97
CA SER A 598 -10.32 37.55 7.21
C SER A 598 -8.95 37.71 7.84
N GLU A 599 -7.86 37.61 7.07
CA GLU A 599 -6.49 37.86 7.53
C GLU A 599 -6.33 39.31 8.01
N MET A 600 -6.88 40.27 7.27
CA MET A 600 -6.91 41.68 7.69
C MET A 600 -7.70 41.90 8.98
N ARG A 601 -8.87 41.26 9.15
CA ARG A 601 -9.71 41.35 10.37
C ARG A 601 -9.07 40.64 11.57
N VAL A 602 -8.34 39.57 11.34
CA VAL A 602 -7.63 38.80 12.37
C VAL A 602 -6.41 39.55 12.88
N ALA A 603 -5.61 40.15 11.99
CA ALA A 603 -4.48 40.99 12.36
C ALA A 603 -4.87 42.28 13.10
N SER A 604 -6.15 42.69 13.04
CA SER A 604 -6.67 43.90 13.69
C SER A 604 -7.50 43.63 14.97
N ARG A 605 -7.72 42.36 15.34
CA ARG A 605 -8.52 41.97 16.52
C ARG A 605 -7.73 41.48 17.73
N GLU A 606 -6.40 41.36 17.66
CA GLU A 606 -5.61 41.07 18.86
C GLU A 606 -5.65 42.28 19.81
N LYS A 607 -6.26 42.06 20.98
CA LYS A 607 -6.49 43.06 22.03
C LYS A 607 -5.22 43.53 22.74
N ASP A 608 -4.05 43.10 22.27
CA ASP A 608 -2.73 43.49 22.76
C ASP A 608 -1.80 43.79 21.56
N SER A 609 -1.93 44.97 20.97
CA SER A 609 -0.88 45.74 20.27
C SER A 609 0.31 45.01 19.59
N ILE A 610 0.12 43.89 18.88
CA ILE A 610 1.14 43.27 18.06
C ILE A 610 0.71 43.43 16.60
N VAL A 611 1.36 44.33 15.87
CA VAL A 611 1.23 44.43 14.41
C VAL A 611 1.93 43.22 13.81
N VAL A 612 1.19 42.12 13.65
CA VAL A 612 1.72 40.89 13.05
C VAL A 612 1.92 41.13 11.55
N SER A 613 3.18 41.14 11.10
CA SER A 613 3.55 41.40 9.70
C SER A 613 3.70 40.11 8.87
N TYR A 614 3.73 38.95 9.52
CA TYR A 614 3.96 37.65 8.91
C TYR A 614 2.83 36.67 9.22
N ILE A 615 2.54 35.79 8.28
CA ILE A 615 1.50 34.77 8.40
C ILE A 615 2.15 33.42 8.12
N LEU A 616 1.87 32.43 8.98
CA LEU A 616 2.10 31.02 8.70
C LEU A 616 0.83 30.46 8.06
N MET A 617 0.87 30.21 6.75
CA MET A 617 -0.16 29.49 6.02
C MET A 617 -0.06 28.00 6.33
N ALA A 618 -1.05 27.47 7.02
CA ALA A 618 -1.12 26.10 7.51
C ALA A 618 -2.38 25.37 7.01
N GLU A 619 -2.26 24.06 6.85
CA GLU A 619 -3.36 23.13 6.61
C GLU A 619 -3.46 22.09 7.76
N PRO A 620 -4.57 21.34 7.88
CA PRO A 620 -4.81 20.41 8.99
C PRO A 620 -3.83 19.23 9.03
N ASP A 621 -2.97 19.10 8.01
CA ASP A 621 -1.97 18.05 7.88
C ASP A 621 -0.74 18.25 8.78
N HIS A 622 -0.63 19.40 9.47
CA HIS A 622 0.52 19.78 10.30
C HIS A 622 0.26 19.69 11.81
N VAL A 623 1.32 19.39 12.58
CA VAL A 623 1.33 19.45 14.06
C VAL A 623 2.62 20.12 14.52
N PHE A 624 2.52 21.04 15.50
CA PHE A 624 3.68 21.73 16.06
C PHE A 624 4.43 20.84 17.05
N VAL A 625 5.59 20.33 16.63
CA VAL A 625 6.44 19.44 17.46
C VAL A 625 7.33 20.23 18.43
N LYS A 626 7.74 21.44 18.05
CA LYS A 626 8.66 22.28 18.82
C LYS A 626 8.25 23.76 18.73
N PRO A 627 8.74 24.62 19.64
CA PRO A 627 8.59 26.07 19.50
C PRO A 627 9.13 26.54 18.15
N LEU A 628 8.28 27.17 17.33
CA LEU A 628 8.63 27.59 15.99
C LEU A 628 9.08 29.08 15.98
N PRO A 629 10.35 29.39 15.68
CA PRO A 629 10.78 30.75 15.42
C PRO A 629 10.31 31.22 14.03
N ASN A 630 10.32 32.52 13.77
CA ASN A 630 10.05 33.03 12.43
C ASN A 630 11.20 32.62 11.50
N LEU A 631 10.90 31.73 10.55
CA LEU A 631 11.91 31.20 9.62
C LEU A 631 12.17 32.13 8.44
N ALA A 632 11.32 33.13 8.21
CA ALA A 632 11.53 34.15 7.19
C ALA A 632 12.74 35.02 7.54
N ARG A 633 13.60 35.30 6.56
CA ARG A 633 14.87 36.04 6.78
C ARG A 633 15.16 37.00 5.64
N GLY A 634 15.79 38.13 5.95
CA GLY A 634 16.15 39.13 4.94
C GLY A 634 14.94 39.71 4.19
N GLY A 635 13.75 39.61 4.78
CA GLY A 635 12.50 39.99 4.13
C GLY A 635 11.93 38.96 3.15
N LEU A 636 12.59 37.82 2.94
CA LEU A 636 12.13 36.71 2.12
C LEU A 636 11.24 35.75 2.94
N PRO A 637 10.13 35.25 2.37
CA PRO A 637 9.33 34.18 2.95
C PRO A 637 10.14 32.90 3.18
N ALA A 638 9.65 31.99 4.03
CA ALA A 638 10.23 30.67 4.24
C ALA A 638 9.21 29.58 3.90
N ALA A 639 9.65 28.55 3.18
CA ALA A 639 8.78 27.46 2.72
C ALA A 639 9.50 26.11 2.78
N PHE A 640 8.72 25.04 2.88
CA PHE A 640 9.23 23.67 2.78
C PHE A 640 9.37 23.24 1.31
N PRO A 641 10.54 22.73 0.87
CA PRO A 641 10.73 22.24 -0.50
C PRO A 641 10.14 20.83 -0.65
N PHE A 642 9.08 20.70 -1.44
CA PHE A 642 8.42 19.43 -1.70
C PHE A 642 9.12 18.66 -2.82
N PHE A 643 9.60 17.45 -2.52
CA PHE A 643 10.32 16.60 -3.49
C PHE A 643 9.50 16.20 -4.73
N TYR A 644 8.18 16.32 -4.67
CA TYR A 644 7.25 16.02 -5.75
C TYR A 644 6.77 17.26 -6.53
N ILE A 645 7.13 18.48 -6.10
CA ILE A 645 6.90 19.69 -6.88
C ILE A 645 8.15 19.96 -7.69
N LYS A 646 8.10 19.65 -8.99
CA LYS A 646 9.25 19.71 -9.89
C LYS A 646 8.92 20.48 -11.16
N PRO A 647 8.95 21.82 -11.14
CA PRO A 647 8.65 22.63 -12.32
C PRO A 647 9.49 22.27 -13.55
N THR A 648 10.77 21.92 -13.35
CA THR A 648 11.71 21.55 -14.41
C THR A 648 11.43 20.20 -15.07
N GLU A 649 10.66 19.31 -14.46
CA GLU A 649 10.19 18.06 -15.11
C GLU A 649 8.91 18.29 -15.95
N HIS A 650 8.27 19.45 -15.81
CA HIS A 650 7.00 19.80 -16.45
C HIS A 650 7.07 21.09 -17.28
N VAL A 651 8.23 21.38 -17.89
CA VAL A 651 8.49 22.64 -18.64
C VAL A 651 7.36 22.98 -19.61
N ASN A 652 6.92 22.04 -20.44
CA ASN A 652 5.87 22.28 -21.45
C ASN A 652 4.54 22.74 -20.83
N ILE A 653 4.18 22.20 -19.67
CA ILE A 653 2.94 22.55 -18.96
C ILE A 653 3.12 23.88 -18.25
N ILE A 654 4.26 24.07 -17.57
CA ILE A 654 4.57 25.29 -16.83
C ILE A 654 4.62 26.51 -17.75
N ARG A 655 5.19 26.39 -18.96
CA ARG A 655 5.28 27.50 -19.92
C ARG A 655 3.94 28.07 -20.36
N LYS A 656 2.83 27.32 -20.24
CA LYS A 656 1.47 27.85 -20.45
C LYS A 656 1.10 28.94 -19.43
N PHE A 657 1.68 28.91 -18.24
CA PHE A 657 1.35 29.78 -17.11
C PHE A 657 2.52 30.65 -16.63
N TYR A 658 3.75 30.32 -17.05
CA TYR A 658 4.98 31.07 -16.81
C TYR A 658 5.75 31.26 -18.13
N PRO A 659 5.35 32.26 -18.94
CA PRO A 659 5.95 32.52 -20.25
C PRO A 659 7.46 32.79 -20.18
N GLU A 660 8.19 32.56 -21.28
CA GLU A 660 9.65 32.71 -21.33
C GLU A 660 10.11 34.12 -20.96
N GLU A 661 9.35 35.15 -21.32
CA GLU A 661 9.62 36.55 -20.98
C GLU A 661 9.52 36.86 -19.47
N LYS A 662 8.94 35.96 -18.67
CA LYS A 662 8.84 36.13 -17.21
C LYS A 662 10.06 35.60 -16.45
N GLY A 663 10.83 34.69 -17.05
CA GLY A 663 12.04 34.13 -16.47
C GLY A 663 12.25 32.66 -16.80
N GLU A 664 13.24 32.06 -16.16
CA GLU A 664 13.56 30.64 -16.32
C GLU A 664 12.65 29.77 -15.45
N VAL A 665 12.36 28.53 -15.89
CA VAL A 665 11.55 27.60 -15.07
C VAL A 665 12.23 27.30 -13.72
N THR A 666 13.55 27.46 -13.64
CA THR A 666 14.33 27.35 -12.39
C THR A 666 14.03 28.46 -11.37
N ASP A 667 13.36 29.54 -11.78
CA ASP A 667 12.92 30.62 -10.88
C ASP A 667 11.68 30.23 -10.07
N ILE A 668 11.01 29.13 -10.43
CA ILE A 668 9.86 28.60 -9.71
C ILE A 668 10.36 27.68 -8.60
N ASP A 669 10.23 28.15 -7.36
CA ASP A 669 10.58 27.37 -6.17
C ASP A 669 9.77 26.06 -6.10
N PRO A 670 10.38 24.92 -5.70
CA PRO A 670 9.69 23.63 -5.59
C PRO A 670 8.86 23.55 -4.29
N ILE A 671 7.87 24.44 -4.16
CA ILE A 671 7.09 24.66 -2.93
C ILE A 671 5.58 24.54 -3.20
N GLY A 672 4.80 24.50 -2.12
CA GLY A 672 3.37 24.75 -2.14
C GLY A 672 3.01 25.91 -1.23
N ASN A 673 1.72 26.18 -1.09
CA ASN A 673 1.19 27.24 -0.24
C ASN A 673 1.21 26.92 1.27
N SER A 674 1.48 25.66 1.65
CA SER A 674 1.60 25.27 3.06
C SER A 674 2.66 24.17 3.26
N PRO A 675 3.48 24.22 4.33
CA PRO A 675 3.63 25.32 5.27
C PRO A 675 4.51 26.44 4.68
N VAL A 676 4.05 27.69 4.81
CA VAL A 676 4.80 28.88 4.37
C VAL A 676 4.67 30.00 5.40
N ILE A 677 5.79 30.60 5.81
CA ILE A 677 5.80 31.87 6.55
C ILE A 677 6.07 33.00 5.55
N ILE A 678 5.10 33.87 5.32
CA ILE A 678 5.14 34.95 4.32
C ILE A 678 4.74 36.28 4.94
N LYS A 679 5.27 37.39 4.43
CA LYS A 679 4.78 38.73 4.82
C LYS A 679 3.38 38.94 4.28
N LYS A 680 2.54 39.63 5.05
CA LYS A 680 1.19 40.01 4.61
C LYS A 680 1.20 40.75 3.26
N SER A 681 2.13 41.68 3.05
CA SER A 681 2.25 42.44 1.80
C SER A 681 2.60 41.58 0.58
N ASP A 682 3.43 40.56 0.76
CA ASP A 682 3.81 39.66 -0.34
C ASP A 682 2.66 38.72 -0.66
N LEU A 683 1.93 38.27 0.37
CA LEU A 683 0.74 37.45 0.20
C LEU A 683 -0.38 38.20 -0.53
N GLU A 684 -0.63 39.47 -0.15
CA GLU A 684 -1.58 40.35 -0.84
C GLU A 684 -1.24 40.53 -2.33
N LYS A 685 0.05 40.58 -2.65
CA LYS A 685 0.55 40.73 -4.03
C LYS A 685 0.31 39.46 -4.86
N ILE A 686 0.64 38.29 -4.33
CA ILE A 686 0.54 37.02 -5.08
C ILE A 686 -0.88 36.47 -5.15
N ALA A 687 -1.71 36.78 -4.15
CA ALA A 687 -3.03 36.19 -3.96
C ALA A 687 -3.93 36.26 -5.21
N PRO A 688 -4.17 37.42 -5.84
CA PRO A 688 -5.03 37.47 -7.03
C PRO A 688 -4.52 36.64 -8.21
N THR A 689 -3.19 36.61 -8.39
CA THR A 689 -2.56 35.83 -9.47
C THR A 689 -2.62 34.33 -9.18
N TRP A 690 -2.43 33.94 -7.91
CA TRP A 690 -2.57 32.56 -7.51
C TRP A 690 -3.96 32.01 -7.82
N LEU A 691 -5.04 32.74 -7.48
CA LEU A 691 -6.41 32.34 -7.83
C LEU A 691 -6.58 32.11 -9.34
N ASN A 692 -6.17 33.10 -10.15
CA ASN A 692 -6.35 33.07 -11.59
C ASN A 692 -5.56 31.93 -12.26
N ILE A 693 -4.33 31.68 -11.79
CA ILE A 693 -3.50 30.58 -12.30
C ILE A 693 -4.10 29.25 -11.87
N SER A 694 -4.57 29.12 -10.62
CA SER A 694 -5.25 27.90 -10.15
C SER A 694 -6.45 27.55 -11.01
N LEU A 695 -7.31 28.53 -11.33
CA LEU A 695 -8.47 28.32 -12.21
C LEU A 695 -8.03 27.99 -13.65
N SER A 696 -7.06 28.72 -14.19
CA SER A 696 -6.55 28.48 -15.55
C SER A 696 -5.94 27.09 -15.70
N MET A 697 -5.16 26.64 -14.69
CA MET A 697 -4.60 25.30 -14.66
C MET A 697 -5.69 24.23 -14.54
N LYS A 698 -6.80 24.53 -13.83
CA LYS A 698 -7.92 23.61 -13.68
C LYS A 698 -8.76 23.47 -14.95
N ASP A 699 -8.88 24.55 -15.72
CA ASP A 699 -9.61 24.55 -16.99
C ASP A 699 -8.79 23.96 -18.16
N ASP A 700 -7.45 23.87 -18.04
CA ASP A 700 -6.59 23.17 -19.00
C ASP A 700 -6.58 21.65 -18.72
N PRO A 701 -7.15 20.80 -19.60
CA PRO A 701 -7.28 19.37 -19.31
C PRO A 701 -5.96 18.62 -19.21
N GLU A 702 -4.91 19.09 -19.90
CA GLU A 702 -3.58 18.50 -19.83
C GLU A 702 -2.92 18.80 -18.49
N THR A 703 -3.03 20.03 -18.02
CA THR A 703 -2.53 20.49 -16.73
C THR A 703 -3.28 19.85 -15.57
N ASP A 704 -4.62 19.82 -15.60
CA ASP A 704 -5.44 19.19 -14.56
C ASP A 704 -5.11 17.70 -14.43
N LYS A 705 -4.93 17.01 -15.56
CA LYS A 705 -4.51 15.61 -15.57
C LYS A 705 -3.08 15.41 -15.04
N ALA A 706 -2.16 16.32 -15.34
CA ALA A 706 -0.76 16.20 -14.97
C ALA A 706 -0.51 16.52 -13.48
N PHE A 707 -1.09 17.62 -12.98
CA PHE A 707 -0.86 18.08 -11.61
C PHE A 707 -1.91 17.55 -10.63
N GLY A 708 -3.14 17.29 -11.07
CA GLY A 708 -4.20 16.69 -10.25
C GLY A 708 -4.35 17.38 -8.89
N TRP A 709 -4.18 16.64 -7.80
CA TRP A 709 -4.37 17.16 -6.44
C TRP A 709 -3.30 18.15 -5.98
N VAL A 710 -2.13 18.21 -6.61
CA VAL A 710 -1.06 19.20 -6.29
C VAL A 710 -1.13 20.47 -7.14
N LEU A 711 -2.16 20.63 -7.97
CA LEU A 711 -2.32 21.76 -8.88
C LEU A 711 -2.25 23.12 -8.18
N GLU A 712 -2.90 23.28 -7.01
CA GLU A 712 -2.84 24.55 -6.27
C GLU A 712 -1.43 24.88 -5.76
N MET A 713 -0.63 23.86 -5.43
CA MET A 713 0.75 24.05 -5.00
C MET A 713 1.61 24.58 -6.16
N TYR A 714 1.42 24.02 -7.35
CA TYR A 714 2.06 24.53 -8.58
C TYR A 714 1.60 25.94 -8.91
N ALA A 715 0.30 26.24 -8.79
CA ALA A 715 -0.23 27.57 -9.02
C ALA A 715 0.35 28.61 -8.04
N TYR A 716 0.51 28.25 -6.76
CA TYR A 716 1.16 29.10 -5.75
C TYR A 716 2.63 29.38 -6.11
N ALA A 717 3.38 28.34 -6.49
CA ALA A 717 4.78 28.47 -6.88
C ALA A 717 4.95 29.36 -8.12
N VAL A 718 4.10 29.16 -9.14
CA VAL A 718 4.09 29.98 -10.37
C VAL A 718 3.71 31.42 -10.05
N ALA A 719 2.67 31.67 -9.23
CA ALA A 719 2.27 33.02 -8.85
C ALA A 719 3.38 33.74 -8.07
N SER A 720 4.08 33.03 -7.19
CA SER A 720 5.23 33.57 -6.46
C SER A 720 6.35 34.00 -7.41
N ALA A 721 6.72 33.15 -8.37
CA ALA A 721 7.72 33.45 -9.39
C ALA A 721 7.32 34.65 -10.27
N LEU A 722 6.05 34.70 -10.75
CA LEU A 722 5.51 35.82 -11.54
C LEU A 722 5.64 37.17 -10.81
N HIS A 723 5.57 37.17 -9.48
CA HIS A 723 5.69 38.36 -8.64
C HIS A 723 7.08 38.57 -8.05
N LYS A 724 8.07 37.75 -8.42
CA LYS A 724 9.45 37.78 -7.92
C LYS A 724 9.55 37.58 -6.40
N VAL A 725 8.65 36.77 -5.84
CA VAL A 725 8.67 36.38 -4.42
C VAL A 725 9.41 35.05 -4.31
N GLN A 726 10.69 35.11 -3.93
CA GLN A 726 11.54 33.93 -3.71
C GLN A 726 11.51 33.49 -2.26
N HIS A 727 11.57 32.18 -2.03
CA HIS A 727 11.47 31.59 -0.70
C HIS A 727 12.82 31.07 -0.19
N VAL A 728 13.07 31.25 1.10
CA VAL A 728 14.12 30.53 1.81
C VAL A 728 13.64 29.09 2.00
N LEU A 729 14.20 28.16 1.22
CA LEU A 729 13.84 26.74 1.28
C LEU A 729 14.42 26.07 2.54
N ARG A 730 13.53 25.57 3.41
CA ARG A 730 13.90 25.01 4.72
C ARG A 730 13.46 23.56 4.84
N LYS A 731 14.41 22.62 4.68
CA LYS A 731 14.17 21.19 4.90
C LYS A 731 13.88 20.86 6.37
N ASP A 732 14.36 21.69 7.29
CA ASP A 732 14.11 21.59 8.73
C ASP A 732 12.80 22.25 9.19
N PHE A 733 12.00 22.77 8.25
CA PHE A 733 10.67 23.32 8.56
C PHE A 733 9.66 22.22 8.96
N MET A 734 9.85 21.01 8.44
CA MET A 734 9.04 19.83 8.78
C MET A 734 9.93 18.65 9.11
N ILE A 735 9.50 17.80 10.04
CA ILE A 735 10.12 16.50 10.27
C ILE A 735 9.51 15.53 9.25
N GLN A 736 10.29 15.09 8.26
CA GLN A 736 9.85 14.10 7.30
C GLN A 736 10.35 12.72 7.69
N GLY A 737 9.44 11.82 8.06
CA GLY A 737 9.76 10.40 8.20
C GLY A 737 9.95 9.73 6.83
N GLU A 738 10.51 8.52 6.80
CA GLU A 738 10.54 7.73 5.57
C GLU A 738 9.11 7.46 5.08
N LEU A 739 8.78 8.01 3.91
CA LEU A 739 7.49 7.81 3.28
C LEU A 739 7.37 6.37 2.81
N THR A 740 6.62 5.57 3.56
CA THR A 740 6.39 4.15 3.31
C THR A 740 5.06 3.92 2.59
N TYR A 741 4.81 4.68 1.51
CA TYR A 741 3.57 4.58 0.73
C TYR A 741 3.26 3.14 0.36
N GLY A 742 2.07 2.68 0.76
CA GLY A 742 1.62 1.32 0.43
C GLY A 742 2.42 0.21 1.11
N LYS A 743 3.19 0.46 2.17
CA LYS A 743 3.75 -0.60 3.03
C LYS A 743 2.84 -0.79 4.25
N ILE A 744 2.20 -1.95 4.32
CA ILE A 744 1.29 -2.40 5.38
C ILE A 744 2.12 -3.32 6.32
N GLY A 745 2.71 -2.75 7.38
CA GLY A 745 3.38 -3.52 8.45
C GLY A 745 2.40 -3.89 9.57
N GLU A 746 2.74 -4.83 10.48
CA GLU A 746 1.85 -5.27 11.58
C GLU A 746 1.18 -4.12 12.36
N TRP A 747 1.84 -2.96 12.37
CA TRP A 747 1.32 -1.69 12.85
C TRP A 747 1.25 -0.67 11.70
N ARG A 748 0.12 0.06 11.60
CA ARG A 748 -0.01 1.25 10.75
C ARG A 748 -0.78 2.36 11.45
N PHE A 749 -0.45 3.59 11.09
CA PHE A 749 -1.30 4.75 11.33
C PHE A 749 -1.60 5.40 9.98
N ASP A 750 -2.86 5.36 9.56
CA ASP A 750 -3.35 6.08 8.39
C ASP A 750 -4.51 6.96 8.80
N LYS A 751 -4.29 8.28 8.81
CA LYS A 751 -5.31 9.27 9.17
C LYS A 751 -6.55 9.20 8.27
N ARG A 752 -6.42 8.72 7.03
CA ARG A 752 -7.53 8.52 6.09
C ARG A 752 -8.44 7.36 6.48
N SER A 753 -8.06 6.56 7.49
CA SER A 753 -8.98 5.59 8.11
C SER A 753 -10.07 6.28 8.95
N TYR A 754 -9.95 7.60 9.18
CA TYR A 754 -10.79 8.39 10.08
C TYR A 754 -11.40 9.61 9.37
N LEU A 755 -11.96 9.38 8.17
CA LEU A 755 -12.62 10.43 7.37
C LEU A 755 -13.97 10.87 7.96
N HIS A 756 -14.65 9.97 8.68
CA HIS A 756 -16.03 10.16 9.14
C HIS A 756 -16.14 10.42 10.65
N GLY A 757 -15.03 10.57 11.37
CA GLY A 757 -15.04 10.79 12.81
C GLY A 757 -13.64 10.96 13.39
N PRO A 758 -13.54 11.37 14.67
CA PRO A 758 -12.25 11.54 15.33
C PRO A 758 -11.51 10.20 15.44
N ILE A 759 -10.18 10.27 15.43
CA ILE A 759 -9.33 9.12 15.75
C ILE A 759 -9.61 8.64 17.19
N PRO A 760 -9.53 7.33 17.47
CA PRO A 760 -9.77 6.81 18.82
C PRO A 760 -8.67 7.24 19.78
N ARG A 761 -9.02 7.44 21.05
CA ARG A 761 -8.04 7.63 22.13
C ARG A 761 -7.14 6.39 22.24
N ASN A 762 -5.91 6.63 22.71
CA ASN A 762 -4.96 5.57 23.06
C ASN A 762 -4.61 4.64 21.87
N LEU A 763 -4.13 5.26 20.79
CA LEU A 763 -3.52 4.55 19.68
C LEU A 763 -2.36 3.68 20.16
N SER A 764 -2.27 2.46 19.62
CA SER A 764 -1.15 1.57 19.88
C SER A 764 0.15 2.22 19.41
N MET A 765 1.20 2.07 20.20
CA MET A 765 2.52 2.59 19.87
C MET A 765 3.13 1.81 18.70
N PRO A 766 3.91 2.46 17.81
CA PRO A 766 4.63 1.76 16.77
C PRO A 766 5.61 0.73 17.36
N PRO A 767 5.84 -0.41 16.67
CA PRO A 767 6.82 -1.41 17.09
C PRO A 767 8.25 -0.89 16.95
N SER A 768 9.20 -1.58 17.58
CA SER A 768 10.63 -1.28 17.48
C SER A 768 11.11 -1.30 16.01
N GLY A 769 11.91 -0.31 15.62
CA GLY A 769 12.45 -0.18 14.26
C GLY A 769 11.66 0.76 13.33
N VAL A 770 10.54 1.34 13.78
CA VAL A 770 9.84 2.42 13.08
C VAL A 770 10.57 3.76 13.31
N PRO A 771 10.63 4.68 12.32
CA PRO A 771 11.29 5.98 12.48
C PRO A 771 10.77 6.76 13.70
N GLU A 772 11.67 7.46 14.40
CA GLU A 772 11.32 8.18 15.65
C GLU A 772 10.30 9.30 15.39
N SER A 773 10.28 9.86 14.18
CA SER A 773 9.26 10.82 13.74
C SER A 773 7.84 10.27 13.82
N VAL A 774 7.64 9.00 13.47
CA VAL A 774 6.33 8.32 13.55
C VAL A 774 5.99 7.99 15.01
N VAL A 775 6.96 7.54 15.79
CA VAL A 775 6.80 7.32 17.25
C VAL A 775 6.37 8.60 17.95
N THR A 776 7.03 9.71 17.61
CA THR A 776 6.71 11.05 18.12
C THR A 776 5.30 11.47 17.73
N LEU A 777 4.92 11.34 16.45
CA LEU A 777 3.57 11.65 15.99
C LEU A 777 2.50 10.90 16.78
N VAL A 778 2.66 9.58 16.97
CA VAL A 778 1.66 8.77 17.69
C VAL A 778 1.57 9.14 19.17
N LYS A 779 2.71 9.43 19.83
CA LYS A 779 2.72 9.96 21.20
C LYS A 779 1.95 11.27 21.29
N MET A 780 2.25 12.20 20.39
CA MET A 780 1.63 13.52 20.37
C MET A 780 0.12 13.46 20.12
N VAL A 781 -0.29 12.57 19.22
CA VAL A 781 -1.69 12.28 18.96
C VAL A 781 -2.38 11.68 20.20
N ASN A 782 -1.78 10.69 20.84
CA ASN A 782 -2.32 10.09 22.05
C ASN A 782 -2.47 11.10 23.19
N GLU A 783 -1.49 11.96 23.37
CA GLU A 783 -1.54 13.01 24.39
C GLU A 783 -2.63 14.04 24.09
N ALA A 784 -2.71 14.53 22.84
CA ALA A 784 -3.75 15.48 22.46
C ALA A 784 -5.15 14.88 22.66
N THR A 785 -5.38 13.67 22.11
CA THR A 785 -6.68 13.01 22.25
C THR A 785 -7.03 12.70 23.70
N ALA A 786 -6.04 12.43 24.58
CA ALA A 786 -6.27 12.24 26.01
C ALA A 786 -6.73 13.51 26.73
N ASN A 787 -6.21 14.68 26.34
CA ASN A 787 -6.41 15.94 27.07
C ASN A 787 -7.46 16.87 26.46
N ILE A 788 -7.89 16.64 25.21
CA ILE A 788 -8.95 17.43 24.58
C ILE A 788 -10.32 17.01 25.15
N PRO A 789 -11.10 17.93 25.77
CA PRO A 789 -12.44 17.64 26.28
C PRO A 789 -13.43 17.28 25.18
N GLY A 790 -14.39 16.39 25.45
CA GLY A 790 -15.42 16.01 24.49
C GLY A 790 -14.88 15.37 23.20
N TRP A 791 -13.69 14.77 23.23
CA TRP A 791 -13.07 14.14 22.05
C TRP A 791 -13.95 13.02 21.45
N ASP A 792 -14.54 12.18 22.30
CA ASP A 792 -15.32 11.00 21.88
C ASP A 792 -16.76 11.34 21.48
N ASP A 793 -17.21 12.57 21.76
CA ASP A 793 -18.58 13.01 21.50
C ASP A 793 -18.85 13.23 20.01
N GLY A 794 -17.84 13.10 19.15
CA GLY A 794 -17.95 13.30 17.70
C GLY A 794 -18.35 14.72 17.30
N ARG A 795 -18.24 15.67 18.24
CA ARG A 795 -18.53 17.10 18.04
C ARG A 795 -17.40 17.80 17.29
#